data_AF-A0A060S685-F1
#
_entry.id   AF-A0A060S685-F1
#
_cell.length_a   1.000
_cell.length_b   1.000
_cell.length_c   1.000
_cell.angle_alpha   90.00
_cell.angle_beta   90.00
_cell.angle_gamma   90.00
#
_symmetry.space_group_name_H-M   'P 1'
#
loop_
_entity.id
_entity.type
_entity.pdbx_description
1 polymer ?
#
loop_
_entity_poly.entity_id
_entity_poly.type
_entity_poly.pdbx_seq_one_letter_code
_entity_poly.pdbx_strand_id
1 'polypeptide(L)'
;MSYTSIPESYDGDVEDIDVESLGFDAQDDFDGRTPLDRTIDRIGMGSYQWTLLCLCGFGWMADNMWIQAIAIILPRVQQHFAIRDSYVGTLSSSMFAGMMFGAVGWGTCSDLMGRTTAFNATLFLTAVFGIFASFASSFGWLCVSLFFLGSSVGGSMPTDGTLLLEHMPKGKQYLVTALSVFFSFGAVLSAVIGLLVIPTHSCPPAPAECDVGSQNLGWKYLLIALGTITLTMFLARIVFFRLHESPRFLVHAGRPEEAIESLQLISRFNGEELDLNAEDVQDTVQPSATIEPGTVDDAYKDDRVAAERSEEALRDAAAVASHYSSMSEPDVALDGHTFGSPLPPATPRRLSTQALGASLLSASPQPMTPADGPPILSRTPSAPELPTQIPEERPRPRPRAHSTGPLGGRRASRRMSTASSFMEGKAGRALPRWLRSPLLAWIDRVAMVLSPEWLKTTLLVWAAWWAMSLAYTMFNVYLPKLLETRSPSGGTGGAPKSLEESLWDVVIYSLGGCPGAILGAWLIESRLGRRWSLAGSTFVTAFFCWVFVVVQHPWAVRASTVGISLSATAMWAVLYGWTPEIFGTKVRGTACGIASALSRIGGMIAPILGGTLLTIDHSFPVYASIGIFVLAGFCVIFLEEREGERGGERVLAH
;
A
#
# COMPACT_ATOMS: atom_id res chain seq x y z
N MET A 1 25.42 -73.10 38.24
CA MET A 1 25.27 -72.16 37.10
C MET A 1 26.66 -71.73 36.68
N SER A 2 26.95 -71.74 35.38
CA SER A 2 28.33 -71.72 34.86
C SER A 2 29.02 -70.35 34.91
N TYR A 3 30.34 -70.43 34.98
CA TYR A 3 31.33 -69.36 34.79
C TYR A 3 31.65 -69.09 33.30
N THR A 4 32.61 -68.17 33.08
CA THR A 4 33.31 -67.70 31.85
C THR A 4 32.66 -66.52 31.10
N SER A 5 33.27 -65.36 30.79
CA SER A 5 34.64 -64.78 30.69
C SER A 5 35.19 -64.58 29.25
N ILE A 6 35.26 -63.30 28.81
CA ILE A 6 36.36 -62.53 28.15
C ILE A 6 37.37 -63.35 27.31
N PRO A 7 37.71 -63.03 26.03
CA PRO A 7 38.58 -61.88 25.64
C PRO A 7 38.38 -61.35 24.16
N GLU A 8 39.11 -60.40 23.53
CA GLU A 8 40.13 -59.37 23.89
C GLU A 8 40.32 -58.31 22.76
N SER A 9 41.20 -57.31 23.02
CA SER A 9 42.05 -56.54 22.08
C SER A 9 41.50 -55.27 21.39
N TYR A 10 42.35 -54.29 21.01
CA TYR A 10 43.48 -53.60 21.68
C TYR A 10 43.87 -52.39 20.78
N ASP A 11 44.35 -51.29 21.38
CA ASP A 11 45.06 -50.11 20.80
C ASP A 11 44.76 -49.53 19.40
N GLY A 12 44.88 -48.19 19.29
CA GLY A 12 45.11 -47.53 18.01
C GLY A 12 44.73 -46.06 17.97
N ASP A 13 45.65 -45.17 18.35
CA ASP A 13 45.53 -43.74 18.09
C ASP A 13 45.46 -43.45 16.58
N VAL A 14 44.55 -42.55 16.17
CA VAL A 14 44.66 -41.83 14.89
C VAL A 14 44.32 -40.37 15.16
N GLU A 15 45.25 -39.50 14.76
CA GLU A 15 45.21 -38.05 14.96
C GLU A 15 44.10 -37.37 14.15
N ASP A 16 43.79 -36.12 14.52
CA ASP A 16 42.81 -35.26 13.87
C ASP A 16 43.05 -35.12 12.36
N ILE A 17 41.97 -35.24 11.58
CA ILE A 17 41.89 -34.66 10.24
C ILE A 17 40.70 -33.71 10.23
N ASP A 18 40.98 -32.41 10.21
CA ASP A 18 39.99 -31.34 10.10
C ASP A 18 39.18 -31.46 8.79
N VAL A 19 37.98 -32.04 8.89
CA VAL A 19 36.96 -32.01 7.82
C VAL A 19 36.23 -30.65 7.79
N GLU A 20 36.87 -29.59 8.28
CA GLU A 20 36.44 -28.19 8.17
C GLU A 20 37.08 -27.47 6.96
N SER A 21 37.77 -28.22 6.08
CA SER A 21 38.62 -27.69 5.00
C SER A 21 38.18 -27.99 3.56
N LEU A 22 37.03 -28.65 3.34
CA LEU A 22 36.48 -28.90 2.00
C LEU A 22 35.13 -28.18 1.82
N GLY A 23 35.23 -26.91 1.45
CA GLY A 23 34.07 -26.07 1.14
C GLY A 23 33.26 -26.58 -0.06
N PHE A 24 31.99 -26.90 0.21
CA PHE A 24 30.93 -27.06 -0.80
C PHE A 24 29.79 -26.08 -0.49
N ASP A 25 30.11 -24.79 -0.46
CA ASP A 25 29.13 -23.71 -0.46
C ASP A 25 28.48 -23.60 -1.84
N ALA A 26 27.34 -24.29 -2.07
CA ALA A 26 26.31 -23.93 -3.06
C ALA A 26 25.08 -24.86 -3.02
N GLN A 27 24.49 -25.11 -1.85
CA GLN A 27 23.07 -25.45 -1.82
C GLN A 27 22.30 -24.13 -1.94
N ASP A 28 21.99 -23.70 -3.18
CA ASP A 28 21.31 -22.41 -3.44
C ASP A 28 19.87 -22.47 -2.91
N ASP A 29 19.72 -22.04 -1.66
CA ASP A 29 18.47 -22.10 -0.91
C ASP A 29 17.45 -21.17 -1.59
N PHE A 30 16.35 -21.74 -2.08
CA PHE A 30 15.43 -21.06 -2.99
C PHE A 30 14.48 -20.10 -2.25
N ASP A 31 15.06 -19.05 -1.67
CA ASP A 31 14.47 -18.00 -0.81
C ASP A 31 13.37 -17.17 -1.53
N GLY A 32 13.11 -17.42 -2.81
CA GLY A 32 12.05 -16.75 -3.58
C GLY A 32 12.22 -15.23 -3.71
N ARG A 33 13.41 -14.71 -3.40
CA ARG A 33 13.79 -13.29 -3.55
C ARG A 33 14.12 -13.00 -5.01
N THR A 34 13.76 -11.81 -5.48
CA THR A 34 14.23 -11.36 -6.79
C THR A 34 15.72 -11.01 -6.73
N PRO A 35 16.46 -11.03 -7.87
CA PRO A 35 17.82 -10.50 -7.91
C PRO A 35 17.94 -9.10 -7.32
N LEU A 36 16.99 -8.21 -7.61
CA LEU A 36 16.90 -6.88 -6.99
C LEU A 36 16.79 -6.94 -5.45
N ASP A 37 15.91 -7.79 -4.91
CA ASP A 37 15.79 -7.96 -3.45
C ASP A 37 17.12 -8.47 -2.84
N ARG A 38 17.81 -9.42 -3.49
CA ARG A 38 19.13 -9.93 -3.06
C ARG A 38 20.18 -8.81 -3.04
N THR A 39 20.18 -7.93 -4.05
CA THR A 39 21.09 -6.77 -4.14
C THR A 39 20.84 -5.73 -3.05
N ILE A 40 19.57 -5.45 -2.72
CA ILE A 40 19.21 -4.56 -1.60
C ILE A 40 19.63 -5.18 -0.27
N ASP A 41 19.44 -6.48 -0.08
CA ASP A 41 19.91 -7.20 1.12
C ASP A 41 21.46 -7.18 1.23
N ARG A 42 22.18 -7.27 0.10
CA ARG A 42 23.66 -7.19 0.04
C ARG A 42 24.20 -5.81 0.39
N ILE A 43 23.53 -4.73 -0.02
CA ILE A 43 23.86 -3.34 0.39
C ILE A 43 23.60 -3.13 1.90
N GLY A 44 22.68 -3.92 2.47
CA GLY A 44 22.41 -3.92 3.91
C GLY A 44 21.82 -2.60 4.43
N MET A 45 22.13 -2.29 5.70
CA MET A 45 21.59 -1.14 6.42
C MET A 45 22.71 -0.19 6.82
N GLY A 46 22.96 0.82 5.99
CA GLY A 46 23.94 1.87 6.26
C GLY A 46 23.30 3.24 6.54
N SER A 47 24.13 4.27 6.46
CA SER A 47 23.74 5.66 6.76
C SER A 47 22.61 6.17 5.87
N TYR A 48 22.52 5.73 4.61
CA TYR A 48 21.45 6.12 3.68
C TYR A 48 20.07 5.72 4.21
N GLN A 49 19.92 4.45 4.62
CA GLN A 49 18.65 3.92 5.12
C GLN A 49 18.26 4.55 6.47
N TRP A 50 19.21 4.86 7.35
CA TRP A 50 18.94 5.58 8.60
C TRP A 50 18.52 7.03 8.36
N THR A 51 19.16 7.73 7.43
CA THR A 51 18.73 9.08 7.02
C THR A 51 17.34 9.04 6.38
N LEU A 52 17.08 8.07 5.50
CA LEU A 52 15.77 7.86 4.88
C LEU A 52 14.66 7.61 5.92
N LEU A 53 14.91 6.75 6.92
CA LEU A 53 13.99 6.49 8.03
C LEU A 53 13.59 7.79 8.76
N CYS A 54 14.58 8.62 9.11
CA CYS A 54 14.34 9.91 9.77
C CYS A 54 13.54 10.88 8.87
N LEU A 55 13.84 10.93 7.57
CA LEU A 55 13.16 11.80 6.63
C LEU A 55 11.72 11.36 6.34
N CYS A 56 11.45 10.05 6.22
CA CYS A 56 10.09 9.50 6.21
C CYS A 56 9.36 9.77 7.55
N GLY A 57 10.09 9.71 8.66
CA GLY A 57 9.61 10.09 9.98
C GLY A 57 9.05 11.52 10.03
N PHE A 58 9.63 12.48 9.29
CA PHE A 58 9.09 13.84 9.22
C PHE A 58 7.69 13.93 8.58
N GLY A 59 7.36 13.07 7.60
CA GLY A 59 6.04 13.04 6.99
C GLY A 59 4.98 12.46 7.93
N TRP A 60 5.35 11.42 8.68
CA TRP A 60 4.50 10.81 9.71
C TRP A 60 4.30 11.72 10.94
N MET A 61 5.35 12.46 11.33
CA MET A 61 5.24 13.53 12.32
C MET A 61 4.27 14.62 11.86
N ALA A 62 4.36 15.05 10.59
CA ALA A 62 3.45 16.05 10.04
C ALA A 62 1.97 15.60 10.04
N ASP A 63 1.68 14.31 9.76
CA ASP A 63 0.30 13.76 9.79
C ASP A 63 -0.37 14.00 11.14
N ASN A 64 0.22 13.49 12.22
CA ASN A 64 -0.37 13.67 13.55
C ASN A 64 -0.30 15.12 14.04
N MET A 65 0.77 15.85 13.69
CA MET A 65 0.93 17.26 14.08
C MET A 65 -0.24 18.10 13.55
N TRP A 66 -0.64 17.93 12.29
CA TRP A 66 -1.77 18.67 11.73
C TRP A 66 -3.14 18.18 12.23
N ILE A 67 -3.32 16.87 12.47
CA ILE A 67 -4.55 16.34 13.09
C ILE A 67 -4.73 16.96 14.48
N GLN A 68 -3.68 16.96 15.30
CA GLN A 68 -3.69 17.53 16.65
C GLN A 68 -3.86 19.05 16.62
N ALA A 69 -3.27 19.75 15.64
CA ALA A 69 -3.42 21.20 15.46
C ALA A 69 -4.88 21.61 15.27
N ILE A 70 -5.64 20.87 14.46
CA ILE A 70 -7.07 21.18 14.25
C ILE A 70 -7.86 21.02 15.54
N ALA A 71 -7.63 19.96 16.32
CA ALA A 71 -8.30 19.77 17.61
C ALA A 71 -7.99 20.93 18.58
N ILE A 72 -6.74 21.40 18.60
CA ILE A 72 -6.27 22.51 19.44
C ILE A 72 -6.91 23.86 19.04
N ILE A 73 -6.97 24.20 17.74
CA ILE A 73 -7.57 25.47 17.30
C ILE A 73 -9.10 25.48 17.34
N LEU A 74 -9.75 24.31 17.39
CA LEU A 74 -11.21 24.16 17.26
C LEU A 74 -12.01 25.12 18.17
N PRO A 75 -11.70 25.28 19.48
CA PRO A 75 -12.46 26.19 20.35
C PRO A 75 -12.30 27.66 19.96
N ARG A 76 -11.09 28.07 19.56
CA ARG A 76 -10.79 29.47 19.18
C ARG A 76 -11.35 29.82 17.80
N VAL A 77 -11.33 28.89 16.84
CA VAL A 77 -11.99 29.03 15.53
C VAL A 77 -13.50 29.10 15.68
N GLN A 78 -14.08 28.27 16.56
CA GLN A 78 -15.52 28.33 16.88
C GLN A 78 -15.92 29.70 17.42
N GLN A 79 -15.14 30.24 18.35
CA GLN A 79 -15.32 31.59 18.90
C GLN A 79 -15.12 32.69 17.86
N HIS A 80 -14.14 32.53 16.94
CA HIS A 80 -13.81 33.53 15.93
C HIS A 80 -14.92 33.72 14.88
N PHE A 81 -15.56 32.63 14.44
CA PHE A 81 -16.63 32.67 13.44
C PHE A 81 -18.04 32.49 14.04
N ALA A 82 -18.19 32.56 15.37
CA ALA A 82 -19.45 32.38 16.10
C ALA A 82 -20.25 31.12 15.67
N ILE A 83 -19.56 29.99 15.55
CA ILE A 83 -20.12 28.77 14.95
C ILE A 83 -20.93 27.96 15.97
N ARG A 84 -22.11 27.47 15.57
CA ARG A 84 -22.94 26.52 16.34
C ARG A 84 -22.23 25.16 16.49
N ASP A 85 -22.38 24.50 17.63
CA ASP A 85 -21.72 23.21 17.93
C ASP A 85 -21.99 22.12 16.88
N SER A 86 -23.21 22.07 16.33
CA SER A 86 -23.58 21.13 15.27
C SER A 86 -22.81 21.28 13.95
N TYR A 87 -22.19 22.44 13.70
CA TYR A 87 -21.41 22.72 12.50
C TYR A 87 -19.90 22.80 12.76
N VAL A 88 -19.46 22.88 14.02
CA VAL A 88 -18.03 23.04 14.34
C VAL A 88 -17.21 21.83 13.87
N GLY A 89 -17.80 20.63 13.89
CA GLY A 89 -17.17 19.39 13.43
C GLY A 89 -16.80 19.38 11.94
N THR A 90 -17.47 20.20 11.11
CA THR A 90 -17.15 20.31 9.68
C THR A 90 -15.69 20.74 9.44
N LEU A 91 -15.07 21.46 10.39
CA LEU A 91 -13.65 21.83 10.34
C LEU A 91 -12.77 20.58 10.25
N SER A 92 -12.85 19.69 11.23
CA SER A 92 -12.06 18.45 11.29
C SER A 92 -12.46 17.47 10.20
N SER A 93 -13.76 17.34 9.91
CA SER A 93 -14.25 16.49 8.81
C SER A 93 -13.67 16.89 7.46
N SER A 94 -13.44 18.18 7.20
CA SER A 94 -12.82 18.64 5.95
C SER A 94 -11.38 18.14 5.80
N MET A 95 -10.59 18.12 6.87
CA MET A 95 -9.23 17.55 6.86
C MET A 95 -9.25 16.03 6.71
N PHE A 96 -10.13 15.30 7.42
CA PHE A 96 -10.25 13.84 7.28
C PHE A 96 -10.72 13.43 5.88
N ALA A 97 -11.65 14.16 5.28
CA ALA A 97 -12.03 13.99 3.87
C ALA A 97 -10.83 14.23 2.96
N GLY A 98 -10.10 15.34 3.17
CA GLY A 98 -8.84 15.65 2.48
C GLY A 98 -7.87 14.47 2.52
N MET A 99 -7.53 13.98 3.72
CA MET A 99 -6.62 12.85 3.92
C MET A 99 -7.05 11.58 3.17
N MET A 100 -8.35 11.29 3.11
CA MET A 100 -8.86 10.12 2.39
C MET A 100 -8.60 10.23 0.87
N PHE A 101 -8.95 11.36 0.26
CA PHE A 101 -8.70 11.57 -1.17
C PHE A 101 -7.20 11.73 -1.47
N GLY A 102 -6.45 12.34 -0.55
CA GLY A 102 -5.00 12.49 -0.60
C GLY A 102 -4.26 11.18 -0.65
N ALA A 103 -4.58 10.24 0.25
CA ALA A 103 -3.93 8.92 0.28
C ALA A 103 -4.10 8.15 -1.04
N VAL A 104 -5.29 8.21 -1.66
CA VAL A 104 -5.58 7.58 -2.95
C VAL A 104 -4.91 8.33 -4.11
N GLY A 105 -5.01 9.66 -4.12
CA GLY A 105 -4.47 10.52 -5.17
C GLY A 105 -2.94 10.52 -5.21
N TRP A 106 -2.27 10.71 -4.08
CA TRP A 106 -0.80 10.71 -4.01
C TRP A 106 -0.19 9.32 -4.11
N GLY A 107 -0.87 8.27 -3.65
CA GLY A 107 -0.46 6.89 -3.94
C GLY A 107 -0.37 6.64 -5.45
N THR A 108 -1.46 6.92 -6.17
CA THR A 108 -1.48 6.77 -7.64
C THR A 108 -0.57 7.75 -8.38
N CYS A 109 -0.39 8.98 -7.90
CA CYS A 109 0.59 9.91 -8.50
C CYS A 109 2.04 9.46 -8.25
N SER A 110 2.34 8.86 -7.10
CA SER A 110 3.66 8.29 -6.78
C SER A 110 4.02 7.11 -7.68
N ASP A 111 3.03 6.28 -8.05
CA ASP A 111 3.21 5.19 -9.03
C ASP A 111 3.40 5.69 -10.48
N LEU A 112 3.06 6.95 -10.79
CA LEU A 112 3.11 7.52 -12.16
C LEU A 112 4.21 8.56 -12.38
N MET A 113 4.52 9.36 -11.35
CA MET A 113 5.42 10.52 -11.42
C MET A 113 6.78 10.30 -10.72
N GLY A 114 7.00 9.09 -10.19
CA GLY A 114 8.16 8.73 -9.36
C GLY A 114 7.93 8.98 -7.86
N ARG A 115 8.58 8.16 -7.03
CA ARG A 115 8.47 8.25 -5.57
C ARG A 115 9.05 9.56 -5.05
N THR A 116 10.18 10.00 -5.61
CA THR A 116 10.90 11.20 -5.16
C THR A 116 10.08 12.48 -5.30
N THR A 117 9.35 12.61 -6.40
CA THR A 117 8.49 13.76 -6.69
C THR A 117 7.34 13.83 -5.69
N ALA A 118 6.63 12.71 -5.47
CA ALA A 118 5.50 12.64 -4.54
C ALA A 118 5.94 12.85 -3.07
N PHE A 119 7.08 12.26 -2.69
CA PHE A 119 7.69 12.42 -1.36
C PHE A 119 8.01 13.88 -1.00
N ASN A 120 8.47 14.68 -1.96
CA ASN A 120 8.78 16.09 -1.73
C ASN A 120 7.56 17.00 -1.88
N ALA A 121 6.68 16.73 -2.85
CA ALA A 121 5.50 17.55 -3.13
C ALA A 121 4.47 17.53 -1.99
N THR A 122 4.26 16.38 -1.33
CA THR A 122 3.29 16.23 -0.23
C THR A 122 3.60 17.13 0.96
N LEU A 123 4.85 17.17 1.46
CA LEU A 123 5.24 18.08 2.54
C LEU A 123 5.29 19.56 2.10
N PHE A 124 5.71 19.85 0.86
CA PHE A 124 5.69 21.23 0.35
C PHE A 124 4.27 21.80 0.33
N LEU A 125 3.34 21.07 -0.27
CA LEU A 125 1.94 21.49 -0.37
C LEU A 125 1.26 21.54 1.01
N THR A 126 1.62 20.63 1.91
CA THR A 126 1.22 20.69 3.32
C THR A 126 1.60 22.02 3.95
N ALA A 127 2.86 22.45 3.82
CA ALA A 127 3.35 23.70 4.37
C ALA A 127 2.65 24.92 3.74
N VAL A 128 2.52 24.93 2.41
CA VAL A 128 1.84 26.00 1.65
C VAL A 128 0.38 26.13 2.06
N PHE A 129 -0.40 25.03 2.08
CA PHE A 129 -1.80 25.08 2.47
C PHE A 129 -1.99 25.34 3.98
N GLY A 130 -1.06 24.93 4.84
CA GLY A 130 -1.02 25.28 6.26
C GLY A 130 -0.85 26.77 6.50
N ILE A 131 0.13 27.39 5.84
CA ILE A 131 0.33 28.85 5.89
C ILE A 131 -0.88 29.56 5.26
N PHE A 132 -1.40 29.07 4.13
CA PHE A 132 -2.56 29.68 3.46
C PHE A 132 -3.84 29.64 4.31
N ALA A 133 -4.08 28.54 5.05
CA ALA A 133 -5.20 28.40 5.96
C ALA A 133 -5.19 29.45 7.10
N SER A 134 -4.01 29.93 7.51
CA SER A 134 -3.92 30.98 8.55
C SER A 134 -4.52 32.32 8.12
N PHE A 135 -4.53 32.63 6.82
CA PHE A 135 -5.09 33.87 6.29
C PHE A 135 -6.62 33.84 6.19
N ALA A 136 -7.25 32.69 6.47
CA ALA A 136 -8.68 32.49 6.27
C ALA A 136 -9.55 33.57 6.95
N SER A 137 -10.32 34.29 6.14
CA SER A 137 -11.30 35.31 6.55
C SER A 137 -12.72 34.77 6.68
N SER A 138 -12.96 33.51 6.29
CA SER A 138 -14.24 32.83 6.45
C SER A 138 -14.06 31.36 6.79
N PHE A 139 -15.02 30.78 7.52
CA PHE A 139 -15.02 29.36 7.88
C PHE A 139 -14.99 28.44 6.64
N GLY A 140 -15.71 28.80 5.57
CA GLY A 140 -15.72 28.03 4.32
C GLY A 140 -14.34 27.97 3.66
N TRP A 141 -13.63 29.10 3.58
CA TRP A 141 -12.26 29.14 3.07
C TRP A 141 -11.29 28.35 3.98
N LEU A 142 -11.46 28.41 5.30
CA LEU A 142 -10.68 27.59 6.23
C LEU A 142 -10.89 26.09 5.96
N CYS A 143 -12.14 25.61 5.87
CA CYS A 143 -12.45 24.21 5.56
C CYS A 143 -11.90 23.75 4.19
N VAL A 144 -11.98 24.59 3.15
CA VAL A 144 -11.40 24.25 1.83
C VAL A 144 -9.87 24.19 1.89
N SER A 145 -9.23 25.11 2.62
CA SER A 145 -7.77 25.08 2.81
C SER A 145 -7.32 23.84 3.60
N LEU A 146 -8.07 23.47 4.64
CA LEU A 146 -7.83 22.27 5.45
C LEU A 146 -8.10 20.97 4.69
N PHE A 147 -9.00 20.98 3.69
CA PHE A 147 -9.18 19.86 2.77
C PHE A 147 -7.94 19.66 1.88
N PHE A 148 -7.38 20.72 1.29
CA PHE A 148 -6.16 20.62 0.48
C PHE A 148 -4.91 20.31 1.31
N LEU A 149 -4.81 20.87 2.52
CA LEU A 149 -3.81 20.50 3.52
C LEU A 149 -3.92 19.01 3.86
N GLY A 150 -5.11 18.55 4.26
CA GLY A 150 -5.39 17.15 4.56
C GLY A 150 -5.07 16.23 3.39
N SER A 151 -5.36 16.64 2.15
CA SER A 151 -5.00 15.88 0.94
C SER A 151 -3.49 15.79 0.72
N SER A 152 -2.74 16.83 1.06
CA SER A 152 -1.27 16.83 0.95
C SER A 152 -0.64 15.97 2.05
N VAL A 153 -1.14 16.11 3.28
CA VAL A 153 -0.70 15.37 4.48
C VAL A 153 -1.03 13.88 4.38
N GLY A 154 -2.28 13.52 4.08
CA GLY A 154 -2.69 12.11 3.97
C GLY A 154 -2.04 11.39 2.78
N GLY A 155 -1.45 12.13 1.85
CA GLY A 155 -0.60 11.59 0.80
C GLY A 155 0.78 11.14 1.28
N SER A 156 1.34 11.74 2.35
CA SER A 156 2.69 11.39 2.83
C SER A 156 2.75 9.97 3.42
N MET A 157 1.69 9.53 4.12
CA MET A 157 1.65 8.20 4.73
C MET A 157 1.93 7.06 3.73
N PRO A 158 1.18 6.92 2.61
CA PRO A 158 1.46 5.88 1.63
C PRO A 158 2.80 6.10 0.90
N THR A 159 3.18 7.34 0.54
CA THR A 159 4.43 7.59 -0.20
C THR A 159 5.67 7.26 0.62
N ASP A 160 5.69 7.69 1.88
CA ASP A 160 6.86 7.57 2.76
C ASP A 160 7.02 6.11 3.23
N GLY A 161 5.90 5.40 3.43
CA GLY A 161 5.89 3.98 3.76
C GLY A 161 6.35 3.08 2.61
N THR A 162 5.88 3.31 1.37
CA THR A 162 6.35 2.54 0.21
C THR A 162 7.80 2.83 -0.11
N LEU A 163 8.21 4.12 -0.10
CA LEU A 163 9.58 4.52 -0.37
C LEU A 163 10.56 3.88 0.63
N LEU A 164 10.22 3.87 1.92
CA LEU A 164 11.06 3.24 2.93
C LEU A 164 11.16 1.73 2.71
N LEU A 165 10.04 1.04 2.49
CA LEU A 165 10.03 -0.41 2.21
C LEU A 165 10.84 -0.80 0.97
N GLU A 166 10.79 0.02 -0.09
CA GLU A 166 11.51 -0.21 -1.35
C GLU A 166 13.04 -0.05 -1.23
N HIS A 167 13.55 0.55 -0.14
CA HIS A 167 14.98 0.76 0.13
C HIS A 167 15.53 -0.05 1.33
N MET A 168 14.67 -0.82 2.00
CA MET A 168 14.98 -1.51 3.25
C MET A 168 15.24 -3.00 3.03
N PRO A 169 16.36 -3.56 3.56
CA PRO A 169 16.62 -5.00 3.50
C PRO A 169 15.54 -5.78 4.26
N LYS A 170 15.18 -6.97 3.77
CA LYS A 170 14.01 -7.74 4.22
C LYS A 170 14.01 -8.00 5.73
N GLY A 171 15.16 -8.34 6.29
CA GLY A 171 15.33 -8.59 7.73
C GLY A 171 15.08 -7.37 8.63
N LYS A 172 15.06 -6.14 8.11
CA LYS A 172 14.86 -4.92 8.90
C LYS A 172 13.54 -4.20 8.62
N GLN A 173 12.64 -4.75 7.82
CA GLN A 173 11.36 -4.10 7.49
C GLN A 173 10.47 -3.79 8.71
N TYR A 174 10.71 -4.43 9.87
CA TYR A 174 10.06 -4.06 11.13
C TYR A 174 10.28 -2.58 11.52
N LEU A 175 11.40 -1.96 11.09
CA LEU A 175 11.73 -0.56 11.40
C LEU A 175 10.73 0.44 10.81
N VAL A 176 9.90 0.03 9.84
CA VAL A 176 8.76 0.83 9.36
C VAL A 176 7.75 1.10 10.49
N THR A 177 7.62 0.19 11.47
CA THR A 177 6.79 0.42 12.67
C THR A 177 7.32 1.56 13.55
N ALA A 178 8.63 1.85 13.51
CA ALA A 178 9.22 2.95 14.26
C ALA A 178 8.76 4.33 13.77
N LEU A 179 8.20 4.44 12.55
CA LEU A 179 7.54 5.66 12.08
C LEU A 179 6.35 6.08 12.97
N SER A 180 5.74 5.13 13.70
CA SER A 180 4.70 5.44 14.70
C SER A 180 5.21 6.27 15.89
N VAL A 181 6.51 6.22 16.19
CA VAL A 181 7.12 7.05 17.24
C VAL A 181 7.18 8.52 16.79
N PHE A 182 7.54 8.76 15.52
CA PHE A 182 7.49 10.10 14.92
C PHE A 182 6.06 10.65 14.86
N PHE A 183 5.08 9.79 14.57
CA PHE A 183 3.65 10.15 14.64
C PHE A 183 3.28 10.67 16.05
N SER A 184 3.60 9.94 17.12
CA SER A 184 3.35 10.42 18.49
C SER A 184 4.09 11.73 18.81
N PHE A 185 5.34 11.88 18.38
CA PHE A 185 6.12 13.11 18.56
C PHE A 185 5.47 14.33 17.86
N GLY A 186 4.81 14.13 16.71
CA GLY A 186 4.06 15.17 16.01
C GLY A 186 2.92 15.78 16.82
N ALA A 187 2.14 14.97 17.54
CA ALA A 187 1.10 15.49 18.45
C ALA A 187 1.71 16.28 19.61
N VAL A 188 2.81 15.80 20.21
CA VAL A 188 3.52 16.52 21.28
C VAL A 188 4.02 17.87 20.77
N LEU A 189 4.65 17.92 19.59
CA LEU A 189 5.12 19.15 18.97
C LEU A 189 3.97 20.14 18.73
N SER A 190 2.85 19.68 18.16
CA SER A 190 1.67 20.52 17.96
C SER A 190 1.10 21.05 19.28
N ALA A 191 1.04 20.22 20.32
CA ALA A 191 0.51 20.61 21.63
C ALA A 191 1.41 21.64 22.33
N VAL A 192 2.74 21.48 22.27
CA VAL A 192 3.71 22.40 22.86
C VAL A 192 3.70 23.75 22.13
N ILE A 193 3.69 23.79 20.80
CA ILE A 193 3.58 25.06 20.07
C ILE A 193 2.22 25.72 20.31
N GLY A 194 1.14 24.92 20.41
CA GLY A 194 -0.18 25.41 20.81
C GLY A 194 -0.18 26.09 22.17
N LEU A 195 0.42 25.45 23.18
CA LEU A 195 0.59 26.00 24.54
C LEU A 195 1.40 27.30 24.55
N LEU A 196 2.42 27.44 23.72
CA LEU A 196 3.26 28.66 23.66
C LEU A 196 2.58 29.83 22.94
N VAL A 197 1.71 29.57 21.97
CA VAL A 197 1.17 30.59 21.04
C VAL A 197 -0.27 30.98 21.35
N ILE A 198 -1.11 30.06 21.84
CA ILE A 198 -2.55 30.31 22.00
C ILE A 198 -2.88 31.16 23.24
N PRO A 199 -2.35 30.92 24.45
CA PRO A 199 -2.73 31.66 25.65
C PRO A 199 -2.47 33.18 25.56
N THR A 200 -1.37 33.58 24.91
CA THR A 200 -0.95 34.99 24.77
C THR A 200 -1.71 35.76 23.69
N HIS A 201 -2.40 35.06 22.78
CA HIS A 201 -3.04 35.64 21.59
C HIS A 201 -4.50 35.18 21.42
N SER A 202 -5.18 34.91 22.53
CA SER A 202 -6.61 34.55 22.58
C SER A 202 -7.42 35.58 23.37
N CYS A 203 -8.73 35.57 23.15
CA CYS A 203 -9.67 36.34 23.96
C CYS A 203 -9.47 36.09 25.47
N PRO A 204 -9.59 37.13 26.32
CA PRO A 204 -9.72 36.93 27.76
C PRO A 204 -10.98 36.11 28.09
N PRO A 205 -11.02 35.39 29.23
CA PRO A 205 -12.22 34.68 29.66
C PRO A 205 -13.37 35.66 29.92
N ALA A 206 -14.60 35.20 29.64
CA ALA A 206 -15.82 35.97 29.93
C ALA A 206 -15.87 36.35 31.43
N PRO A 207 -16.33 37.56 31.80
CA PRO A 207 -17.20 38.45 31.02
C PRO A 207 -16.48 39.57 30.24
N ALA A 208 -15.16 39.54 30.08
CA ALA A 208 -14.45 40.58 29.34
C ALA A 208 -14.88 40.64 27.86
N GLU A 209 -15.13 41.84 27.33
CA GLU A 209 -15.40 42.03 25.89
C GLU A 209 -14.15 41.67 25.08
N CYS A 210 -14.31 40.78 24.09
CA CYS A 210 -13.24 40.42 23.18
C CYS A 210 -13.49 40.98 21.77
N ASP A 211 -12.56 41.80 21.28
CA ASP A 211 -12.49 42.07 19.84
C ASP A 211 -11.85 40.86 19.14
N VAL A 212 -12.71 40.06 18.53
CA VAL A 212 -12.36 38.85 17.76
C VAL A 212 -11.37 39.14 16.62
N GLY A 213 -11.38 40.36 16.06
CA GLY A 213 -10.52 40.76 14.95
C GLY A 213 -9.06 40.96 15.34
N SER A 214 -8.79 41.49 16.54
CA SER A 214 -7.43 41.80 17.01
C SER A 214 -6.92 40.86 18.12
N GLN A 215 -7.80 40.33 18.97
CA GLN A 215 -7.42 39.59 20.18
C GLN A 215 -7.49 38.06 20.02
N ASN A 216 -8.21 37.54 19.02
CA ASN A 216 -8.34 36.09 18.77
C ASN A 216 -7.58 35.63 17.51
N LEU A 217 -6.26 35.87 17.52
CA LEU A 217 -5.35 35.58 16.40
C LEU A 217 -4.44 34.37 16.65
N GLY A 218 -4.40 33.81 17.86
CA GLY A 218 -3.53 32.70 18.25
C GLY A 218 -3.71 31.44 17.41
N TRP A 219 -4.92 31.17 16.91
CA TRP A 219 -5.15 30.06 15.97
C TRP A 219 -4.47 30.28 14.62
N LYS A 220 -4.42 31.52 14.11
CA LYS A 220 -3.70 31.87 12.88
C LYS A 220 -2.20 31.74 13.08
N TYR A 221 -1.68 32.24 14.20
CA TYR A 221 -0.26 32.12 14.53
C TYR A 221 0.18 30.66 14.72
N LEU A 222 -0.65 29.79 15.31
CA LEU A 222 -0.36 28.36 15.37
C LEU A 222 -0.29 27.74 13.96
N LEU A 223 -1.25 28.02 13.08
CA LEU A 223 -1.21 27.55 11.69
C LEU A 223 0.03 28.03 10.93
N ILE A 224 0.46 29.29 11.13
CA ILE A 224 1.71 29.82 10.55
C ILE A 224 2.91 29.07 11.12
N ALA A 225 3.01 28.91 12.45
CA ALA A 225 4.14 28.24 13.08
C ALA A 225 4.28 26.77 12.63
N LEU A 226 3.20 26.01 12.58
CA LEU A 226 3.22 24.63 12.08
C LEU A 226 3.46 24.55 10.57
N GLY A 227 3.00 25.57 9.82
CA GLY A 227 3.30 25.76 8.41
C GLY A 227 4.78 26.03 8.15
N THR A 228 5.44 26.87 8.94
CA THR A 228 6.90 27.11 8.82
C THR A 228 7.71 25.91 9.30
N ILE A 229 7.27 25.20 10.34
CA ILE A 229 7.87 23.95 10.82
C ILE A 229 7.79 22.83 9.76
N THR A 230 6.65 22.69 9.06
CA THR A 230 6.58 21.75 7.92
C THR A 230 7.40 22.22 6.72
N LEU A 231 7.52 23.54 6.49
CA LEU A 231 8.42 24.06 5.46
C LEU A 231 9.89 23.77 5.77
N THR A 232 10.34 23.85 7.03
CA THR A 232 11.72 23.47 7.38
C THR A 232 11.95 21.97 7.27
N MET A 233 10.96 21.12 7.56
CA MET A 233 11.04 19.67 7.28
C MET A 233 11.16 19.37 5.77
N PHE A 234 10.44 20.09 4.92
CA PHE A 234 10.57 20.00 3.46
C PHE A 234 11.94 20.48 2.98
N LEU A 235 12.41 21.64 3.46
CA LEU A 235 13.75 22.14 3.13
C LEU A 235 14.83 21.15 3.60
N ALA A 236 14.65 20.50 4.75
CA ALA A 236 15.55 19.47 5.23
C ALA A 236 15.60 18.24 4.29
N ARG A 237 14.45 17.81 3.74
CA ARG A 237 14.36 16.75 2.71
C ARG A 237 15.11 17.09 1.42
N ILE A 238 15.30 18.37 1.08
CA ILE A 238 16.02 18.79 -0.14
C ILE A 238 17.50 19.07 0.13
N VAL A 239 17.82 19.75 1.24
CA VAL A 239 19.16 20.29 1.52
C VAL A 239 20.10 19.25 2.11
N PHE A 240 19.63 18.42 3.05
CA PHE A 240 20.51 17.46 3.73
C PHE A 240 20.64 16.12 3.01
N PHE A 241 19.75 15.79 2.08
CA PHE A 241 19.70 14.46 1.48
C PHE A 241 19.02 14.49 0.11
N ARG A 242 19.79 14.32 -0.96
CA ARG A 242 19.22 14.13 -2.29
C ARG A 242 18.77 12.69 -2.43
N LEU A 243 17.49 12.45 -2.13
CA LEU A 243 16.83 11.15 -2.33
C LEU A 243 16.95 10.73 -3.80
N HIS A 244 17.52 9.56 -4.05
CA HIS A 244 17.54 8.95 -5.38
C HIS A 244 16.23 8.23 -5.66
N GLU A 245 15.88 8.07 -6.94
CA GLU A 245 14.63 7.43 -7.30
C GLU A 245 14.67 5.92 -6.98
N SER A 246 13.52 5.39 -6.56
CA SER A 246 13.42 4.02 -6.05
C SER A 246 13.92 3.02 -7.10
N PRO A 247 14.90 2.16 -6.79
CA PRO A 247 15.38 1.14 -7.72
C PRO A 247 14.25 0.26 -8.26
N ARG A 248 13.30 -0.11 -7.41
CA ARG A 248 12.13 -0.92 -7.80
C ARG A 248 11.17 -0.18 -8.73
N PHE A 249 10.97 1.12 -8.49
CA PHE A 249 10.20 1.98 -9.41
C PHE A 249 10.89 2.08 -10.78
N LEU A 250 12.20 2.32 -10.81
CA LEU A 250 12.98 2.46 -12.04
C LEU A 250 12.96 1.16 -12.90
N VAL A 251 13.06 0.00 -12.26
CA VAL A 251 12.90 -1.31 -12.93
C VAL A 251 11.51 -1.47 -13.54
N HIS A 252 10.45 -1.21 -12.78
CA HIS A 252 9.08 -1.27 -13.31
C HIS A 252 8.77 -0.22 -14.38
N ALA A 253 9.46 0.93 -14.35
CA ALA A 253 9.40 1.96 -15.38
C ALA A 253 10.20 1.62 -16.65
N GLY A 254 10.88 0.46 -16.69
CA GLY A 254 11.68 0.02 -17.84
C GLY A 254 13.04 0.73 -17.95
N ARG A 255 13.58 1.26 -16.85
CA ARG A 255 14.84 2.02 -16.78
C ARG A 255 15.86 1.32 -15.86
N PRO A 256 16.31 0.08 -16.20
CA PRO A 256 17.19 -0.71 -15.33
C PRO A 256 18.58 -0.10 -15.15
N GLU A 257 19.11 0.61 -16.15
CA GLU A 257 20.43 1.27 -16.07
C GLU A 257 20.45 2.34 -14.96
N GLU A 258 19.40 3.16 -14.85
CA GLU A 258 19.27 4.14 -13.77
C GLU A 258 19.05 3.50 -12.40
N ALA A 259 18.46 2.29 -12.36
CA ALA A 259 18.33 1.54 -11.12
C ALA A 259 19.70 1.01 -10.63
N ILE A 260 20.60 0.60 -11.54
CA ILE A 260 22.00 0.30 -11.24
C ILE A 260 22.69 1.55 -10.67
N GLU A 261 22.60 2.70 -11.35
CA GLU A 261 23.20 3.96 -10.87
C GLU A 261 22.68 4.34 -9.47
N SER A 262 21.36 4.23 -9.23
CA SER A 262 20.74 4.49 -7.92
C SER A 262 21.30 3.56 -6.84
N LEU A 263 21.38 2.25 -7.10
CA LEU A 263 21.94 1.27 -6.15
C LEU A 263 23.43 1.50 -5.87
N GLN A 264 24.23 1.81 -6.89
CA GLN A 264 25.65 2.17 -6.74
C GLN A 264 25.83 3.45 -5.92
N LEU A 265 24.96 4.46 -6.10
CA LEU A 265 25.00 5.70 -5.31
C LEU A 265 24.57 5.47 -3.85
N ILE A 266 23.60 4.59 -3.59
CA ILE A 266 23.22 4.18 -2.23
C ILE A 266 24.38 3.42 -1.55
N SER A 267 25.01 2.48 -2.27
CA SER A 267 26.20 1.74 -1.82
C SER A 267 27.32 2.72 -1.43
N ARG A 268 27.66 3.64 -2.34
CA ARG A 268 28.68 4.68 -2.11
C ARG A 268 28.38 5.55 -0.89
N PHE A 269 27.11 5.94 -0.70
CA PHE A 269 26.69 6.72 0.48
C PHE A 269 26.86 5.92 1.79
N ASN A 270 26.70 4.59 1.72
CA ASN A 270 26.92 3.69 2.85
C ASN A 270 28.41 3.38 3.09
N GLY A 271 29.31 3.75 2.17
CA GLY A 271 30.77 3.60 2.30
C GLY A 271 31.36 2.41 1.55
N GLU A 272 30.56 1.68 0.76
CA GLU A 272 31.01 0.54 -0.05
C GLU A 272 30.83 0.82 -1.54
N GLU A 273 31.75 0.38 -2.39
CA GLU A 273 31.57 0.41 -3.85
C GLU A 273 31.26 -1.00 -4.38
N LEU A 274 29.98 -1.26 -4.61
CA LEU A 274 29.51 -2.45 -5.31
C LEU A 274 29.44 -2.18 -6.81
N ASP A 275 30.20 -2.95 -7.60
CA ASP A 275 29.96 -3.08 -9.03
C ASP A 275 28.75 -4.00 -9.24
N LEU A 276 27.81 -3.56 -10.09
CA LEU A 276 26.49 -4.17 -10.27
C LEU A 276 26.17 -4.26 -11.76
N ASN A 277 25.63 -5.41 -12.17
CA ASN A 277 25.28 -5.71 -13.56
C ASN A 277 23.76 -5.66 -13.77
N ALA A 278 23.32 -5.71 -15.04
CA ALA A 278 21.90 -5.73 -15.40
C ALA A 278 21.12 -6.95 -14.87
N GLU A 279 21.82 -8.02 -14.48
CA GLU A 279 21.22 -9.21 -13.86
C GLU A 279 20.83 -8.99 -12.39
N ASP A 280 21.62 -8.18 -11.66
CA ASP A 280 21.45 -7.88 -10.22
C ASP A 280 20.21 -7.03 -9.92
N VAL A 281 19.54 -6.52 -10.96
CA VAL A 281 18.47 -5.52 -10.88
C VAL A 281 17.16 -6.03 -11.51
N GLN A 282 17.09 -7.31 -11.87
CA GLN A 282 15.86 -7.96 -12.32
C GLN A 282 14.88 -8.13 -11.15
N ASP A 283 13.62 -7.70 -11.31
CA ASP A 283 12.54 -7.92 -10.32
C ASP A 283 11.62 -9.13 -10.66
N THR A 284 12.14 -10.07 -11.45
CA THR A 284 11.50 -11.36 -11.73
C THR A 284 12.23 -12.47 -11.00
N VAL A 285 11.51 -13.26 -10.19
CA VAL A 285 12.01 -14.56 -9.73
C VAL A 285 12.11 -15.44 -10.96
N GLN A 286 13.31 -15.82 -11.37
CA GLN A 286 13.47 -16.82 -12.43
C GLN A 286 12.80 -18.12 -11.95
N PRO A 287 11.82 -18.68 -12.66
CA PRO A 287 11.43 -20.06 -12.40
C PRO A 287 12.68 -20.90 -12.60
N SER A 288 12.98 -21.80 -11.65
CA SER A 288 14.15 -22.66 -11.75
C SER A 288 14.18 -23.30 -13.13
N ALA A 289 15.34 -23.21 -13.80
CA ALA A 289 15.55 -23.91 -15.05
C ALA A 289 15.14 -25.36 -14.81
N THR A 290 14.07 -25.80 -15.50
CA THR A 290 13.69 -27.19 -15.45
C THR A 290 14.88 -27.92 -16.03
N ILE A 291 15.56 -28.72 -15.20
CA ILE A 291 16.72 -29.50 -15.64
C ILE A 291 16.20 -30.37 -16.79
N GLU A 292 16.54 -30.01 -18.03
CA GLU A 292 16.27 -30.88 -19.15
C GLU A 292 17.04 -32.18 -18.86
N PRO A 293 16.40 -33.36 -18.94
CA PRO A 293 17.08 -34.62 -18.71
C PRO A 293 18.01 -34.91 -19.90
N GLY A 294 19.18 -34.27 -19.90
CA GLY A 294 20.16 -34.27 -20.97
C GLY A 294 21.58 -34.44 -20.43
N THR A 295 22.25 -35.49 -20.90
CA THR A 295 23.70 -35.73 -20.77
C THR A 295 24.28 -35.80 -19.34
N VAL A 296 23.83 -36.79 -18.57
CA VAL A 296 24.69 -37.51 -17.62
C VAL A 296 24.82 -38.96 -18.10
N ASP A 297 25.65 -39.19 -19.13
CA ASP A 297 25.89 -40.55 -19.65
C ASP A 297 27.27 -40.70 -20.32
N ASP A 298 28.33 -40.20 -19.68
CA ASP A 298 29.72 -40.32 -20.16
C ASP A 298 30.78 -40.54 -19.03
N ALA A 299 30.36 -41.05 -17.87
CA ALA A 299 31.27 -41.30 -16.73
C ALA A 299 31.07 -42.63 -15.97
N TYR A 300 30.25 -43.56 -16.49
CA TYR A 300 30.03 -44.87 -15.83
C TYR A 300 29.79 -46.03 -16.82
N LYS A 301 30.73 -46.24 -17.76
CA LYS A 301 30.74 -47.40 -18.67
C LYS A 301 32.15 -47.98 -18.84
N ASP A 302 32.68 -48.62 -17.79
CA ASP A 302 33.85 -49.51 -17.91
C ASP A 302 33.69 -50.88 -17.20
N ASP A 303 32.66 -51.06 -16.35
CA ASP A 303 32.50 -52.28 -15.52
C ASP A 303 31.35 -53.24 -15.92
N ARG A 304 30.77 -53.11 -17.13
CA ARG A 304 29.69 -54.02 -17.61
C ARG A 304 29.96 -54.71 -18.96
N VAL A 305 31.24 -54.86 -19.36
CA VAL A 305 31.63 -55.55 -20.61
C VAL A 305 31.66 -57.09 -20.47
N ALA A 306 31.49 -57.64 -19.26
CA ALA A 306 31.71 -59.07 -18.99
C ALA A 306 30.46 -59.99 -19.05
N ALA A 307 29.23 -59.46 -19.13
CA ALA A 307 28.03 -60.24 -18.77
C ALA A 307 26.94 -60.43 -19.86
N GLU A 308 26.95 -59.67 -20.95
CA GLU A 308 25.82 -59.64 -21.92
C GLU A 308 26.23 -60.09 -23.33
N ARG A 309 27.13 -61.08 -23.42
CA ARG A 309 27.60 -61.69 -24.70
C ARG A 309 26.90 -63.02 -25.05
N SER A 310 25.74 -63.28 -24.45
CA SER A 310 25.02 -64.56 -24.53
C SER A 310 23.54 -64.45 -24.93
N GLU A 311 23.04 -63.25 -25.26
CA GLU A 311 21.66 -63.03 -25.73
C GLU A 311 21.61 -62.49 -27.19
N GLU A 312 22.66 -62.75 -27.98
CA GLU A 312 22.65 -62.51 -29.43
C GLU A 312 22.04 -63.70 -30.23
N ALA A 313 21.27 -64.56 -29.55
CA ALA A 313 20.40 -65.57 -30.14
C ALA A 313 18.95 -65.22 -29.77
N LEU A 314 18.03 -65.36 -30.74
CA LEU A 314 16.59 -64.98 -30.64
C LEU A 314 16.26 -63.50 -30.91
N ARG A 315 17.07 -62.82 -31.74
CA ARG A 315 16.47 -61.94 -32.77
C ARG A 315 15.70 -62.81 -33.76
N ASP A 316 14.42 -63.07 -33.49
CA ASP A 316 13.50 -63.64 -34.49
C ASP A 316 12.03 -63.27 -34.19
N ALA A 317 11.23 -63.18 -35.26
CA ALA A 317 9.76 -63.05 -35.25
C ALA A 317 9.09 -61.75 -34.71
N ALA A 318 9.08 -60.72 -35.57
CA ALA A 318 7.89 -59.96 -36.03
C ALA A 318 6.83 -59.39 -35.03
N ALA A 319 6.73 -58.05 -35.06
CA ALA A 319 5.51 -57.21 -35.19
C ALA A 319 4.22 -57.47 -34.36
N VAL A 320 3.75 -56.41 -33.67
CA VAL A 320 2.37 -55.83 -33.76
C VAL A 320 2.32 -54.50 -32.96
N ALA A 321 1.29 -53.67 -33.20
CA ALA A 321 1.26 -52.21 -32.95
C ALA A 321 0.49 -51.74 -31.67
N SER A 322 0.29 -50.40 -31.59
CA SER A 322 -0.38 -49.58 -30.54
C SER A 322 0.52 -49.23 -29.32
N HIS A 323 0.50 -48.02 -28.73
CA HIS A 323 -0.47 -46.90 -28.70
C HIS A 323 0.23 -45.53 -28.92
N TYR A 324 -0.29 -44.65 -29.80
CA TYR A 324 -1.26 -43.55 -29.55
C TYR A 324 -0.65 -42.22 -29.05
N SER A 325 -0.90 -41.14 -29.80
CA SER A 325 -0.46 -39.76 -29.55
C SER A 325 -1.64 -38.79 -29.71
N SER A 326 -1.71 -37.75 -28.88
CA SER A 326 -2.22 -36.42 -29.27
C SER A 326 -1.98 -35.37 -28.18
N MET A 327 -1.43 -34.22 -28.58
CA MET A 327 -1.27 -33.00 -27.77
C MET A 327 -2.60 -32.29 -27.47
N SER A 328 -2.62 -31.44 -26.45
CA SER A 328 -3.45 -30.22 -26.42
C SER A 328 -2.86 -29.17 -25.47
N GLU A 329 -2.43 -28.04 -26.01
CA GLU A 329 -2.08 -26.82 -25.25
C GLU A 329 -3.35 -26.10 -24.74
N PRO A 330 -3.25 -25.22 -23.72
CA PRO A 330 -4.31 -24.28 -23.35
C PRO A 330 -4.06 -22.85 -23.89
N ASP A 331 -5.01 -22.32 -24.66
CA ASP A 331 -5.07 -20.90 -25.05
C ASP A 331 -5.31 -19.95 -23.86
N VAL A 332 -4.36 -19.08 -23.51
CA VAL A 332 -4.58 -17.64 -23.19
C VAL A 332 -3.29 -16.84 -23.44
N ALA A 333 -3.31 -15.93 -24.42
CA ALA A 333 -2.25 -14.92 -24.57
C ALA A 333 -2.50 -13.70 -23.68
N LEU A 334 -1.44 -13.16 -23.08
CA LEU A 334 -1.45 -11.87 -22.37
C LEU A 334 -0.89 -10.79 -23.31
N ASP A 335 -1.73 -9.85 -23.74
CA ASP A 335 -1.33 -8.72 -24.58
C ASP A 335 -0.38 -7.79 -23.83
N GLY A 336 0.92 -7.85 -24.18
CA GLY A 336 1.92 -6.88 -23.77
C GLY A 336 1.87 -5.63 -24.66
N HIS A 337 1.64 -4.46 -24.06
CA HIS A 337 1.70 -3.18 -24.79
C HIS A 337 3.14 -2.85 -25.22
N THR A 338 3.47 -3.11 -26.48
CA THR A 338 4.71 -2.63 -27.11
C THR A 338 4.58 -1.16 -27.54
N PHE A 339 5.35 -0.28 -26.92
CA PHE A 339 5.61 1.05 -27.47
C PHE A 339 6.60 0.93 -28.64
N GLY A 340 6.19 1.35 -29.84
CA GLY A 340 7.06 1.40 -31.00
C GLY A 340 7.99 2.60 -30.96
N SER A 341 9.30 2.36 -30.84
CA SER A 341 10.35 3.36 -31.09
C SER A 341 10.65 3.48 -32.60
N PRO A 342 11.00 4.67 -33.10
CA PRO A 342 11.19 4.89 -34.54
C PRO A 342 12.49 4.28 -35.08
N LEU A 343 12.42 3.78 -36.32
CA LEU A 343 13.53 3.14 -37.02
C LEU A 343 14.74 4.09 -37.25
N PRO A 344 15.98 3.60 -37.14
CA PRO A 344 17.17 4.37 -37.53
C PRO A 344 17.29 4.46 -39.06
N PRO A 345 17.81 5.58 -39.62
CA PRO A 345 17.99 5.74 -41.06
C PRO A 345 19.16 4.90 -41.58
N ALA A 346 18.95 4.22 -42.70
CA ALA A 346 19.95 3.37 -43.34
C ALA A 346 21.15 4.17 -43.89
N THR A 347 22.36 3.66 -43.67
CA THR A 347 23.59 4.17 -44.26
C THR A 347 23.77 3.70 -45.71
N PRO A 348 23.98 4.60 -46.69
CA PRO A 348 24.32 4.20 -48.04
C PRO A 348 25.81 3.89 -48.17
N ARG A 349 26.13 2.85 -48.96
CA ARG A 349 27.48 2.34 -49.20
C ARG A 349 28.28 3.30 -50.11
N ARG A 350 29.56 3.51 -49.80
CA ARG A 350 30.45 4.44 -50.53
C ARG A 350 30.65 4.05 -52.00
N LEU A 351 30.72 5.04 -52.87
CA LEU A 351 31.44 5.00 -54.15
C LEU A 351 32.36 6.21 -54.24
N SER A 352 33.61 6.00 -54.63
CA SER A 352 34.65 7.00 -54.78
C SER A 352 34.90 7.34 -56.24
N THR A 353 35.12 8.61 -56.57
CA THR A 353 36.07 9.05 -57.63
C THR A 353 36.27 10.57 -57.58
N GLN A 354 37.38 11.04 -58.15
CA GLN A 354 37.83 12.43 -58.08
C GLN A 354 37.43 13.27 -59.31
N ALA A 355 37.61 14.59 -59.14
CA ALA A 355 38.08 15.55 -60.16
C ALA A 355 37.08 16.24 -61.12
N LEU A 356 37.13 17.59 -61.04
CA LEU A 356 37.22 18.58 -62.14
C LEU A 356 36.24 18.54 -63.32
N GLY A 357 35.58 19.67 -63.58
CA GLY A 357 35.01 19.99 -64.91
C GLY A 357 33.92 21.07 -64.87
N ALA A 358 33.92 21.98 -65.85
CA ALA A 358 32.99 23.11 -65.95
C ALA A 358 32.25 23.13 -67.30
N SER A 359 31.33 24.10 -67.48
CA SER A 359 30.49 24.40 -68.67
C SER A 359 29.18 23.60 -68.73
N LEU A 360 27.96 24.14 -68.91
CA LEU A 360 27.36 25.26 -69.67
C LEU A 360 26.61 24.81 -70.95
N LEU A 361 25.38 25.35 -71.09
CA LEU A 361 24.55 25.60 -72.30
C LEU A 361 23.51 24.56 -72.83
N SER A 362 22.27 25.08 -72.97
CA SER A 362 21.28 24.85 -74.06
C SER A 362 20.55 23.49 -74.15
N ALA A 363 19.34 23.33 -74.71
CA ALA A 363 18.23 24.26 -75.04
C ALA A 363 16.92 23.46 -75.30
N SER A 364 15.75 24.11 -75.32
CA SER A 364 14.47 23.58 -75.87
C SER A 364 14.36 23.94 -77.38
N PRO A 365 13.42 23.41 -78.24
CA PRO A 365 11.94 23.38 -78.04
C PRO A 365 11.17 22.16 -78.68
N GLN A 366 9.82 22.18 -78.65
CA GLN A 366 8.90 21.26 -79.36
C GLN A 366 8.59 21.72 -80.81
N PRO A 367 7.95 20.90 -81.70
CA PRO A 367 6.48 21.01 -81.93
C PRO A 367 5.69 19.78 -82.51
N MET A 368 4.35 19.77 -82.28
CA MET A 368 3.15 19.33 -83.09
C MET A 368 3.05 18.03 -83.98
N THR A 369 1.78 17.63 -84.23
CA THR A 369 1.23 16.38 -84.86
C THR A 369 0.91 16.52 -86.38
N PRO A 370 0.47 15.48 -87.18
CA PRO A 370 -0.94 14.95 -87.22
C PRO A 370 -1.21 13.49 -87.77
N ALA A 371 -2.50 13.06 -87.81
CA ALA A 371 -3.15 12.00 -88.67
C ALA A 371 -2.88 10.47 -88.43
N ASP A 372 -3.66 9.46 -88.90
CA ASP A 372 -5.13 9.26 -89.12
C ASP A 372 -5.54 7.77 -89.45
N GLY A 373 -6.82 7.36 -89.25
CA GLY A 373 -7.57 6.40 -90.12
C GLY A 373 -7.94 4.95 -89.66
N PRO A 374 -9.23 4.50 -89.64
CA PRO A 374 -9.73 3.11 -89.30
C PRO A 374 -10.39 2.33 -90.49
N PRO A 375 -10.76 1.00 -90.43
CA PRO A 375 -12.13 0.51 -90.02
C PRO A 375 -12.26 -1.01 -89.53
N ILE A 376 -13.20 -1.46 -88.64
CA ILE A 376 -14.57 -2.09 -88.76
C ILE A 376 -14.75 -3.67 -88.93
N LEU A 377 -15.61 -4.28 -88.06
CA LEU A 377 -16.51 -5.52 -88.11
C LEU A 377 -16.10 -7.04 -88.05
N SER A 378 -16.57 -7.72 -86.97
CA SER A 378 -17.39 -8.97 -86.79
C SER A 378 -17.25 -10.31 -87.60
N ARG A 379 -17.29 -11.48 -86.90
CA ARG A 379 -18.43 -12.48 -86.83
C ARG A 379 -18.12 -13.81 -86.09
N THR A 380 -19.18 -14.47 -85.58
CA THR A 380 -19.33 -15.84 -84.96
C THR A 380 -19.53 -16.95 -86.06
N PRO A 381 -19.71 -18.30 -85.83
CA PRO A 381 -20.29 -19.00 -84.64
C PRO A 381 -19.86 -20.50 -84.33
N SER A 382 -20.64 -21.17 -83.45
CA SER A 382 -20.99 -22.62 -83.36
C SER A 382 -20.50 -23.47 -82.16
N ALA A 383 -21.35 -24.43 -81.74
CA ALA A 383 -21.22 -25.40 -80.63
C ALA A 383 -21.76 -26.79 -81.10
N PRO A 384 -21.55 -27.92 -80.36
CA PRO A 384 -22.40 -28.31 -79.19
C PRO A 384 -21.54 -29.00 -78.06
N GLU A 385 -21.98 -29.81 -77.07
CA GLU A 385 -23.28 -30.39 -76.62
C GLU A 385 -23.29 -30.69 -75.09
N LEU A 386 -24.13 -31.64 -74.60
CA LEU A 386 -24.26 -32.17 -73.21
C LEU A 386 -24.45 -33.74 -73.28
N PRO A 387 -24.80 -34.57 -72.24
CA PRO A 387 -25.37 -34.33 -70.89
C PRO A 387 -24.63 -35.07 -69.72
N THR A 388 -24.92 -34.95 -68.40
CA THR A 388 -26.14 -35.43 -67.68
C THR A 388 -26.35 -34.88 -66.24
N GLN A 389 -27.58 -34.42 -65.98
CA GLN A 389 -28.44 -34.51 -64.77
C GLN A 389 -27.99 -33.86 -63.42
N ILE A 390 -28.66 -32.87 -62.75
CA ILE A 390 -30.09 -32.56 -62.41
C ILE A 390 -30.55 -33.22 -61.07
N PRO A 391 -31.27 -32.56 -60.10
CA PRO A 391 -31.53 -31.12 -59.87
C PRO A 391 -31.59 -30.62 -58.38
N GLU A 392 -31.76 -29.29 -58.30
CA GLU A 392 -32.47 -28.38 -57.37
C GLU A 392 -33.57 -28.84 -56.35
N GLU A 393 -33.71 -27.96 -55.34
CA GLU A 393 -34.91 -27.48 -54.60
C GLU A 393 -35.54 -28.14 -53.35
N ARG A 394 -36.17 -27.28 -52.52
CA ARG A 394 -36.73 -27.52 -51.15
C ARG A 394 -38.21 -27.91 -51.20
N PRO A 395 -38.79 -28.55 -50.14
CA PRO A 395 -39.54 -27.75 -49.15
C PRO A 395 -39.67 -28.31 -47.70
N ARG A 396 -39.65 -27.38 -46.71
CA ARG A 396 -40.30 -27.40 -45.37
C ARG A 396 -40.08 -28.59 -44.38
N PRO A 397 -39.76 -28.28 -43.10
CA PRO A 397 -40.12 -29.14 -41.97
C PRO A 397 -41.36 -28.61 -41.20
N ARG A 398 -42.31 -29.51 -40.88
CA ARG A 398 -43.32 -29.35 -39.82
C ARG A 398 -42.80 -30.02 -38.52
N PRO A 399 -43.43 -29.81 -37.34
CA PRO A 399 -42.71 -29.85 -36.06
C PRO A 399 -42.34 -31.26 -35.58
N ARG A 400 -41.21 -31.36 -34.85
CA ARG A 400 -40.82 -32.58 -34.13
C ARG A 400 -41.52 -32.69 -32.78
N ALA A 401 -42.05 -33.88 -32.50
CA ALA A 401 -42.73 -34.22 -31.25
C ALA A 401 -41.74 -34.45 -30.09
N HIS A 402 -42.26 -34.39 -28.86
CA HIS A 402 -41.55 -34.78 -27.65
C HIS A 402 -41.33 -36.30 -27.57
N SER A 403 -40.18 -36.72 -27.06
CA SER A 403 -40.01 -38.02 -26.39
C SER A 403 -38.95 -37.92 -25.30
N THR A 404 -39.31 -38.33 -24.08
CA THR A 404 -38.53 -38.25 -22.84
C THR A 404 -37.65 -39.50 -22.63
N GLY A 405 -36.44 -39.35 -22.09
CA GLY A 405 -35.58 -40.45 -21.63
C GLY A 405 -34.38 -39.94 -20.81
N PRO A 406 -33.83 -40.68 -19.83
CA PRO A 406 -33.37 -40.04 -18.59
C PRO A 406 -31.85 -40.02 -18.30
N LEU A 407 -31.45 -38.97 -17.58
CA LEU A 407 -30.44 -38.92 -16.50
C LEU A 407 -29.21 -39.84 -16.58
N GLY A 408 -28.08 -39.29 -17.04
CA GLY A 408 -26.73 -39.76 -16.72
C GLY A 408 -25.96 -38.63 -16.02
N GLY A 409 -25.53 -38.85 -14.77
CA GLY A 409 -25.01 -37.78 -13.91
C GLY A 409 -23.62 -37.27 -14.32
N ARG A 410 -23.50 -35.97 -14.59
CA ARG A 410 -22.22 -35.23 -14.50
C ARG A 410 -22.30 -34.22 -13.36
N ARG A 411 -21.43 -34.38 -12.36
CA ARG A 411 -21.19 -33.35 -11.33
C ARG A 411 -20.77 -32.07 -12.04
N ALA A 412 -21.63 -31.06 -12.03
CA ALA A 412 -21.23 -29.73 -12.47
C ALA A 412 -20.20 -29.19 -11.48
N SER A 413 -18.95 -29.04 -11.92
CA SER A 413 -18.01 -28.17 -11.23
C SER A 413 -18.61 -26.77 -11.24
N ARG A 414 -18.87 -26.20 -10.07
CA ARG A 414 -19.26 -24.79 -9.94
C ARG A 414 -18.08 -23.94 -10.41
N ARG A 415 -18.07 -23.54 -11.69
CA ARG A 415 -17.35 -22.33 -12.10
C ARG A 415 -17.90 -21.21 -11.25
N MET A 416 -17.08 -20.66 -10.35
CA MET A 416 -17.41 -19.38 -9.71
C MET A 416 -17.48 -18.33 -10.83
N SER A 417 -18.67 -17.77 -11.05
CA SER A 417 -18.82 -16.62 -11.94
C SER A 417 -18.04 -15.46 -11.32
N THR A 418 -17.04 -14.93 -12.04
CA THR A 418 -16.32 -13.74 -11.59
C THR A 418 -17.28 -12.56 -11.52
N ALA A 419 -17.09 -11.65 -10.56
CA ALA A 419 -18.03 -10.54 -10.35
C ALA A 419 -18.04 -9.58 -11.55
N SER A 420 -16.90 -9.46 -12.23
CA SER A 420 -16.76 -8.79 -13.53
C SER A 420 -17.79 -9.26 -14.56
N SER A 421 -18.00 -10.57 -14.72
CA SER A 421 -18.93 -11.14 -15.73
C SER A 421 -20.38 -10.67 -15.56
N PHE A 422 -20.81 -10.36 -14.32
CA PHE A 422 -22.16 -9.88 -14.04
C PHE A 422 -22.30 -8.37 -14.31
N MET A 423 -21.29 -7.56 -13.98
CA MET A 423 -21.33 -6.11 -14.22
C MET A 423 -21.07 -5.73 -15.68
N GLU A 424 -20.39 -6.58 -16.44
CA GLU A 424 -20.14 -6.39 -17.88
C GLU A 424 -21.45 -6.25 -18.69
N GLY A 425 -22.52 -6.93 -18.27
CA GLY A 425 -23.83 -6.89 -18.92
C GLY A 425 -24.67 -5.63 -18.69
N LYS A 426 -24.35 -4.79 -17.68
CA LYS A 426 -25.19 -3.62 -17.31
C LYS A 426 -24.43 -2.30 -17.08
N ALA A 427 -23.22 -2.33 -16.51
CA ALA A 427 -22.44 -1.13 -16.22
C ALA A 427 -21.34 -0.85 -17.27
N GLY A 428 -20.81 -1.90 -17.91
CA GLY A 428 -19.62 -1.83 -18.78
C GLY A 428 -19.74 -0.98 -20.05
N ARG A 429 -20.92 -0.47 -20.42
CA ARG A 429 -21.12 0.40 -21.60
C ARG A 429 -21.05 1.90 -21.29
N ALA A 430 -21.11 2.31 -20.01
CA ALA A 430 -21.12 3.73 -19.63
C ALA A 430 -19.73 4.30 -19.30
N LEU A 431 -18.75 3.46 -18.96
CA LEU A 431 -17.39 3.91 -18.62
C LEU A 431 -16.47 3.97 -19.85
N PRO A 432 -15.52 4.92 -19.89
CA PRO A 432 -14.49 4.96 -20.92
C PRO A 432 -13.56 3.75 -20.81
N ARG A 433 -13.11 3.23 -21.97
CA ARG A 433 -12.38 1.95 -22.07
C ARG A 433 -11.14 1.86 -21.17
N TRP A 434 -10.39 2.95 -21.04
CA TRP A 434 -9.16 3.00 -20.22
C TRP A 434 -9.41 2.79 -18.72
N LEU A 435 -10.60 3.14 -18.22
CA LEU A 435 -10.96 2.98 -16.81
C LEU A 435 -11.68 1.64 -16.54
N ARG A 436 -12.27 1.02 -17.57
CA ARG A 436 -13.06 -0.22 -17.42
C ARG A 436 -12.22 -1.41 -16.98
N SER A 437 -11.08 -1.67 -17.62
CA SER A 437 -10.21 -2.82 -17.30
C SER A 437 -9.65 -2.77 -15.86
N PRO A 438 -9.01 -1.68 -15.39
CA PRO A 438 -8.52 -1.62 -14.01
C PRO A 438 -9.67 -1.64 -12.98
N LEU A 439 -10.82 -1.03 -13.27
CA LEU A 439 -11.97 -1.07 -12.37
C LEU A 439 -12.56 -2.48 -12.23
N LEU A 440 -12.68 -3.24 -13.33
CA LEU A 440 -13.15 -4.63 -13.28
C LEU A 440 -12.16 -5.54 -12.53
N ALA A 441 -10.85 -5.35 -12.73
CA ALA A 441 -9.82 -6.08 -11.98
C ALA A 441 -9.84 -5.75 -10.47
N TRP A 442 -10.05 -4.47 -10.12
CA TRP A 442 -10.24 -4.06 -8.72
C TRP A 442 -11.51 -4.67 -8.12
N ILE A 443 -12.64 -4.62 -8.84
CA ILE A 443 -13.91 -5.26 -8.47
C ILE A 443 -13.73 -6.76 -8.20
N ASP A 444 -13.01 -7.50 -9.06
CA ASP A 444 -12.78 -8.93 -8.85
C ASP A 444 -11.91 -9.20 -7.62
N ARG A 445 -10.93 -8.34 -7.30
CA ARG A 445 -10.20 -8.41 -6.02
C ARG A 445 -11.10 -8.11 -4.82
N VAL A 446 -12.00 -7.14 -4.91
CA VAL A 446 -12.99 -6.86 -3.84
C VAL A 446 -13.95 -8.03 -3.65
N ALA A 447 -14.41 -8.65 -4.73
CA ALA A 447 -15.24 -9.85 -4.69
C ALA A 447 -14.49 -11.06 -4.09
N MET A 448 -13.18 -11.17 -4.32
CA MET A 448 -12.33 -12.19 -3.69
C MET A 448 -12.19 -11.97 -2.16
N VAL A 449 -12.05 -10.72 -1.72
CA VAL A 449 -12.03 -10.34 -0.28
C VAL A 449 -13.39 -10.58 0.40
N LEU A 450 -14.49 -10.54 -0.36
CA LEU A 450 -15.86 -10.83 0.07
C LEU A 450 -16.29 -12.29 -0.22
N SER A 451 -15.37 -13.18 -0.57
CA SER A 451 -15.69 -14.61 -0.73
C SER A 451 -16.14 -15.21 0.61
N PRO A 452 -17.00 -16.25 0.63
CA PRO A 452 -17.53 -16.81 1.88
C PRO A 452 -16.45 -17.34 2.84
N GLU A 453 -15.23 -17.61 2.35
CA GLU A 453 -14.08 -18.03 3.14
C GLU A 453 -13.46 -16.91 3.98
N TRP A 454 -13.57 -15.66 3.52
CA TRP A 454 -12.99 -14.45 4.12
C TRP A 454 -14.04 -13.48 4.67
N LEU A 455 -15.29 -13.55 4.19
CA LEU A 455 -16.37 -12.60 4.47
C LEU A 455 -16.51 -12.23 5.95
N LYS A 456 -16.52 -13.22 6.86
CA LYS A 456 -16.62 -12.99 8.32
C LYS A 456 -15.45 -12.16 8.84
N THR A 457 -14.21 -12.57 8.51
CA THR A 457 -12.98 -11.88 8.92
C THR A 457 -12.91 -10.48 8.33
N THR A 458 -13.15 -10.34 7.03
CA THR A 458 -13.21 -9.06 6.32
C THR A 458 -14.19 -8.09 6.99
N LEU A 459 -15.44 -8.50 7.19
CA LEU A 459 -16.48 -7.63 7.75
C LEU A 459 -16.18 -7.23 9.20
N LEU A 460 -15.66 -8.15 10.02
CA LEU A 460 -15.29 -7.86 11.41
C LEU A 460 -14.08 -6.91 11.50
N VAL A 461 -13.05 -7.09 10.66
CA VAL A 461 -11.91 -6.15 10.57
C VAL A 461 -12.39 -4.78 10.10
N TRP A 462 -13.18 -4.71 9.03
CA TRP A 462 -13.72 -3.46 8.51
C TRP A 462 -14.61 -2.72 9.53
N ALA A 463 -15.44 -3.46 10.28
CA ALA A 463 -16.23 -2.91 11.38
C ALA A 463 -15.34 -2.38 12.51
N ALA A 464 -14.29 -3.12 12.90
CA ALA A 464 -13.34 -2.70 13.93
C ALA A 464 -12.61 -1.40 13.54
N TRP A 465 -12.03 -1.32 12.34
CA TRP A 465 -11.36 -0.11 11.84
C TRP A 465 -12.28 1.11 11.78
N TRP A 466 -13.52 0.94 11.31
CA TRP A 466 -14.50 2.01 11.27
C TRP A 466 -14.92 2.46 12.67
N ALA A 467 -15.26 1.52 13.56
CA ALA A 467 -15.72 1.79 14.91
C ALA A 467 -14.63 2.41 15.80
N MET A 468 -13.41 1.86 15.79
CA MET A 468 -12.26 2.40 16.53
C MET A 468 -11.93 3.82 16.05
N SER A 469 -11.94 4.07 14.74
CA SER A 469 -11.73 5.41 14.19
C SER A 469 -12.81 6.38 14.65
N LEU A 470 -14.09 6.01 14.50
CA LEU A 470 -15.23 6.83 14.91
C LEU A 470 -15.17 7.18 16.41
N ALA A 471 -14.90 6.20 17.28
CA ALA A 471 -14.82 6.42 18.72
C ALA A 471 -13.61 7.27 19.13
N TYR A 472 -12.43 7.00 18.56
CA TYR A 472 -11.19 7.71 18.85
C TYR A 472 -11.26 9.18 18.42
N THR A 473 -11.66 9.44 17.18
CA THR A 473 -11.74 10.80 16.63
C THR A 473 -12.84 11.63 17.27
N MET A 474 -14.00 11.04 17.60
CA MET A 474 -15.08 11.72 18.33
C MET A 474 -14.67 12.16 19.74
N PHE A 475 -13.76 11.43 20.40
CA PHE A 475 -13.16 11.86 21.65
C PHE A 475 -12.06 12.92 21.44
N ASN A 476 -11.04 12.61 20.63
CA ASN A 476 -9.82 13.43 20.55
C ASN A 476 -10.07 14.82 19.93
N VAL A 477 -10.89 14.92 18.87
CA VAL A 477 -11.22 16.20 18.21
C VAL A 477 -11.84 17.22 19.18
N TYR A 478 -12.63 16.74 20.14
CA TYR A 478 -13.30 17.58 21.13
C TYR A 478 -12.57 17.65 22.48
N LEU A 479 -11.48 16.90 22.68
CA LEU A 479 -10.77 16.84 23.97
C LEU A 479 -10.38 18.21 24.53
N PRO A 480 -9.78 19.15 23.77
CA PRO A 480 -9.43 20.47 24.30
C PRO A 480 -10.67 21.25 24.78
N LYS A 481 -11.76 21.19 24.01
CA LYS A 481 -13.04 21.80 24.36
C LYS A 481 -13.65 21.19 25.63
N LEU A 482 -13.62 19.86 25.75
CA LEU A 482 -14.12 19.16 26.94
C LEU A 482 -13.31 19.52 28.20
N LEU A 483 -11.99 19.67 28.07
CA LEU A 483 -11.09 20.06 29.16
C LEU A 483 -11.24 21.52 29.61
N GLU A 484 -11.59 22.43 28.69
CA GLU A 484 -11.98 23.81 29.01
C GLU A 484 -13.35 23.85 29.73
N THR A 485 -14.36 23.18 29.16
CA THR A 485 -15.75 23.26 29.66
C THR A 485 -16.00 22.59 31.01
N ARG A 486 -15.21 21.58 31.39
CA ARG A 486 -15.38 20.83 32.65
C ARG A 486 -14.79 21.52 33.89
N SER A 487 -14.56 22.83 33.82
CA SER A 487 -14.15 23.63 34.97
C SER A 487 -15.22 23.59 36.07
N PRO A 488 -14.85 23.43 37.35
CA PRO A 488 -15.82 23.23 38.43
C PRO A 488 -16.54 24.54 38.80
N SER A 489 -17.65 24.84 38.11
CA SER A 489 -18.57 25.96 38.39
C SER A 489 -19.32 25.87 39.75
N GLY A 490 -18.86 25.03 40.68
CA GLY A 490 -19.52 24.72 41.95
C GLY A 490 -18.71 25.04 43.21
N GLY A 491 -17.48 25.55 43.08
CA GLY A 491 -16.65 25.97 44.22
C GLY A 491 -16.73 27.48 44.44
N THR A 492 -17.24 27.92 45.59
CA THR A 492 -17.25 29.34 45.99
C THR A 492 -15.84 29.93 45.97
N GLY A 493 -15.53 30.76 44.97
CA GLY A 493 -14.24 31.43 44.82
C GLY A 493 -13.25 30.77 43.84
N GLY A 494 -13.61 29.67 43.18
CA GLY A 494 -12.79 29.07 42.12
C GLY A 494 -12.83 29.91 40.83
N ALA A 495 -11.69 30.48 40.42
CA ALA A 495 -11.57 31.11 39.11
C ALA A 495 -11.81 30.08 37.99
N PRO A 496 -12.35 30.48 36.81
CA PRO A 496 -12.42 29.58 35.66
C PRO A 496 -11.00 29.11 35.30
N LYS A 497 -10.87 27.81 35.01
CA LYS A 497 -9.58 27.19 34.67
C LYS A 497 -8.91 27.94 33.53
N SER A 498 -7.62 28.22 33.67
CA SER A 498 -6.92 28.98 32.63
C SER A 498 -6.85 28.20 31.31
N LEU A 499 -6.80 28.95 30.20
CA LEU A 499 -6.54 28.40 28.87
C LEU A 499 -5.20 27.67 28.83
N GLU A 500 -4.20 28.20 29.52
CA GLU A 500 -2.88 27.59 29.68
C GLU A 500 -2.96 26.21 30.36
N GLU A 501 -3.67 26.08 31.50
CA GLU A 501 -3.88 24.78 32.16
C GLU A 501 -4.61 23.76 31.29
N SER A 502 -5.54 24.21 30.45
CA SER A 502 -6.29 23.33 29.54
C SER A 502 -5.41 22.84 28.38
N LEU A 503 -4.50 23.67 27.89
CA LEU A 503 -3.50 23.27 26.89
C LEU A 503 -2.38 22.41 27.50
N TRP A 504 -1.99 22.65 28.76
CA TRP A 504 -1.11 21.73 29.50
C TRP A 504 -1.70 20.33 29.62
N ASP A 505 -3.00 20.19 29.85
CA ASP A 505 -3.68 18.89 29.86
C ASP A 505 -3.63 18.20 28.47
N VAL A 506 -3.66 18.97 27.38
CA VAL A 506 -3.49 18.45 26.00
C VAL A 506 -2.04 18.02 25.76
N VAL A 507 -1.04 18.77 26.24
CA VAL A 507 0.38 18.35 26.20
C VAL A 507 0.59 17.06 26.98
N ILE A 508 0.03 16.94 28.18
CA ILE A 508 0.08 15.74 29.02
C ILE A 508 -0.59 14.55 28.31
N TYR A 509 -1.74 14.76 27.68
CA TYR A 509 -2.39 13.76 26.83
C TYR A 509 -1.47 13.31 25.68
N SER A 510 -0.90 14.24 24.90
CA SER A 510 -0.03 13.91 23.77
C SER A 510 1.24 13.16 24.20
N LEU A 511 1.85 13.54 25.33
CA LEU A 511 3.01 12.85 25.90
C LEU A 511 2.71 11.39 26.29
N GLY A 512 1.47 11.08 26.69
CA GLY A 512 1.02 9.71 26.96
C GLY A 512 1.02 8.80 25.74
N GLY A 513 0.96 9.35 24.52
CA GLY A 513 0.97 8.58 23.27
C GLY A 513 2.34 8.00 22.92
N CYS A 514 3.43 8.67 23.31
CA CYS A 514 4.80 8.21 23.05
C CYS A 514 5.11 6.83 23.67
N PRO A 515 4.92 6.59 24.99
CA PRO A 515 5.06 5.24 25.56
C PRO A 515 3.97 4.29 25.06
N GLY A 516 2.78 4.78 24.69
CA GLY A 516 1.72 3.98 24.07
C GLY A 516 2.13 3.33 22.75
N ALA A 517 2.91 4.01 21.90
CA ALA A 517 3.42 3.45 20.66
C ALA A 517 4.42 2.30 20.91
N ILE A 518 5.37 2.51 21.84
CA ILE A 518 6.36 1.49 22.25
C ILE A 518 5.66 0.28 22.88
N LEU A 519 4.70 0.54 23.78
CA LEU A 519 3.88 -0.49 24.41
C LEU A 519 3.05 -1.26 23.38
N GLY A 520 2.52 -0.58 22.36
CA GLY A 520 1.81 -1.20 21.25
C GLY A 520 2.67 -2.16 20.44
N ALA A 521 3.89 -1.76 20.09
CA ALA A 521 4.87 -2.65 19.43
C ALA A 521 5.17 -3.89 20.30
N TRP A 522 5.42 -3.70 21.60
CA TRP A 522 5.65 -4.81 22.53
C TRP A 522 4.42 -5.72 22.73
N LEU A 523 3.19 -5.17 22.70
CA LEU A 523 1.95 -5.95 22.79
C LEU A 523 1.77 -6.93 21.62
N ILE A 524 2.31 -6.61 20.44
CA ILE A 524 2.25 -7.44 19.23
C ILE A 524 3.07 -8.74 19.40
N GLU A 525 4.24 -8.63 20.03
CA GLU A 525 5.15 -9.76 20.31
C GLU A 525 4.83 -10.49 21.62
N SER A 526 4.02 -9.88 22.49
CA SER A 526 3.69 -10.42 23.80
C SER A 526 2.97 -11.78 23.74
N ARG A 527 3.18 -12.59 24.78
CA ARG A 527 2.58 -13.95 24.92
C ARG A 527 1.05 -13.97 25.00
N LEU A 528 0.37 -12.81 25.06
CA LEU A 528 -1.09 -12.73 25.09
C LEU A 528 -1.75 -13.02 23.73
N GLY A 529 -0.99 -12.92 22.63
CA GLY A 529 -1.54 -13.10 21.28
C GLY A 529 -2.25 -11.85 20.76
N ARG A 530 -2.23 -11.67 19.43
CA ARG A 530 -2.54 -10.38 18.79
C ARG A 530 -4.01 -9.98 18.93
N ARG A 531 -4.94 -10.93 18.78
CA ARG A 531 -6.38 -10.75 19.05
C ARG A 531 -6.66 -10.23 20.47
N TRP A 532 -6.03 -10.79 21.49
CA TRP A 532 -6.26 -10.38 22.88
C TRP A 532 -5.56 -9.07 23.23
N SER A 533 -4.36 -8.82 22.67
CA SER A 533 -3.69 -7.51 22.76
C SER A 533 -4.55 -6.38 22.18
N LEU A 534 -5.18 -6.59 21.02
CA LEU A 534 -6.06 -5.59 20.40
C LEU A 534 -7.38 -5.43 21.17
N ALA A 535 -8.04 -6.52 21.56
CA ALA A 535 -9.27 -6.45 22.35
C ALA A 535 -9.03 -5.77 23.71
N GLY A 536 -7.98 -6.18 24.43
CA GLY A 536 -7.61 -5.66 25.73
C GLY A 536 -7.31 -4.16 25.72
N SER A 537 -6.47 -3.69 24.79
CA SER A 537 -6.18 -2.26 24.62
C SER A 537 -7.43 -1.44 24.29
N THR A 538 -8.35 -1.98 23.48
CA THR A 538 -9.65 -1.36 23.17
C THR A 538 -10.53 -1.22 24.42
N PHE A 539 -10.68 -2.29 25.22
CA PHE A 539 -11.47 -2.23 26.47
C PHE A 539 -10.83 -1.34 27.54
N VAL A 540 -9.49 -1.31 27.65
CA VAL A 540 -8.77 -0.40 28.54
C VAL A 540 -8.99 1.06 28.12
N THR A 541 -9.01 1.34 26.81
CA THR A 541 -9.36 2.67 26.27
C THR A 541 -10.78 3.06 26.68
N ALA A 542 -11.76 2.16 26.51
CA ALA A 542 -13.15 2.39 26.93
C ALA A 542 -13.28 2.63 28.45
N PHE A 543 -12.53 1.87 29.26
CA PHE A 543 -12.49 2.03 30.71
C PHE A 543 -11.95 3.40 31.12
N PHE A 544 -10.80 3.84 30.58
CA PHE A 544 -10.27 5.16 30.90
C PHE A 544 -11.17 6.30 30.38
N CYS A 545 -11.85 6.13 29.23
CA CYS A 545 -12.89 7.05 28.78
C CYS A 545 -14.05 7.14 29.78
N TRP A 546 -14.49 6.01 30.37
CA TRP A 546 -15.51 6.01 31.42
C TRP A 546 -15.04 6.70 32.70
N VAL A 547 -13.82 6.40 33.17
CA VAL A 547 -13.19 7.08 34.32
C VAL A 547 -13.13 8.59 34.08
N PHE A 548 -12.72 9.03 32.88
CA PHE A 548 -12.67 10.44 32.50
C PHE A 548 -14.02 11.16 32.61
N VAL A 549 -15.16 10.47 32.46
CA VAL A 549 -16.50 11.09 32.62
C VAL A 549 -16.96 11.10 34.08
N VAL A 550 -16.70 10.03 34.82
CA VAL A 550 -17.18 9.88 36.21
C VAL A 550 -16.36 10.75 37.18
N VAL A 551 -15.06 10.90 36.94
CA VAL A 551 -14.13 11.59 37.83
C VAL A 551 -14.20 13.10 37.66
N GLN A 552 -14.29 13.82 38.79
CA GLN A 552 -14.29 15.28 38.86
C GLN A 552 -12.98 15.88 39.41
N HIS A 553 -12.09 15.06 39.98
CA HIS A 553 -10.85 15.57 40.60
C HIS A 553 -9.76 15.83 39.55
N PRO A 554 -9.15 17.03 39.47
CA PRO A 554 -8.20 17.37 38.40
C PRO A 554 -7.04 16.39 38.17
N TRP A 555 -6.40 15.84 39.22
CA TRP A 555 -5.32 14.86 39.04
C TRP A 555 -5.81 13.56 38.39
N ALA A 556 -7.03 13.12 38.73
CA ALA A 556 -7.58 11.87 38.26
C ALA A 556 -8.20 12.03 36.85
N VAL A 557 -8.71 13.22 36.51
CA VAL A 557 -9.02 13.58 35.11
C VAL A 557 -7.74 13.51 34.26
N ARG A 558 -6.63 14.14 34.69
CA ARG A 558 -5.33 14.05 34.00
C ARG A 558 -4.81 12.61 33.88
N ALA A 559 -4.87 11.83 34.95
CA ALA A 559 -4.46 10.43 34.92
C ALA A 559 -5.29 9.62 33.92
N SER A 560 -6.61 9.86 33.85
CA SER A 560 -7.49 9.20 32.88
C SER A 560 -7.17 9.61 31.43
N THR A 561 -6.87 10.88 31.14
CA THR A 561 -6.50 11.29 29.77
C THR A 561 -5.17 10.68 29.32
N VAL A 562 -4.16 10.58 30.20
CA VAL A 562 -2.92 9.84 29.91
C VAL A 562 -3.22 8.36 29.64
N GLY A 563 -4.09 7.73 30.44
CA GLY A 563 -4.55 6.36 30.24
C GLY A 563 -5.22 6.15 28.88
N ILE A 564 -6.12 7.06 28.47
CA ILE A 564 -6.76 7.03 27.14
C ILE A 564 -5.70 7.15 26.04
N SER A 565 -4.78 8.10 26.13
CA SER A 565 -3.74 8.32 25.11
C SER A 565 -2.85 7.10 24.91
N LEU A 566 -2.31 6.57 26.02
CA LEU A 566 -1.43 5.40 26.03
C LEU A 566 -2.14 4.15 25.47
N SER A 567 -3.36 3.87 25.91
CA SER A 567 -4.12 2.70 25.48
C SER A 567 -4.65 2.81 24.05
N ALA A 568 -5.10 3.99 23.62
CA ALA A 568 -5.54 4.22 22.24
C ALA A 568 -4.38 4.16 21.25
N THR A 569 -3.20 4.69 21.58
CA THR A 569 -2.02 4.57 20.70
C THR A 569 -1.54 3.12 20.60
N ALA A 570 -1.54 2.36 21.71
CA ALA A 570 -1.26 0.94 21.68
C ALA A 570 -2.28 0.15 20.83
N MET A 571 -3.58 0.44 20.99
CA MET A 571 -4.67 -0.15 20.19
C MET A 571 -4.45 0.09 18.69
N TRP A 572 -4.13 1.32 18.28
CA TRP A 572 -3.82 1.63 16.88
C TRP A 572 -2.59 0.87 16.38
N ALA A 573 -1.48 0.86 17.12
CA ALA A 573 -0.27 0.15 16.73
C ALA A 573 -0.51 -1.35 16.50
N VAL A 574 -1.22 -2.02 17.42
CA VAL A 574 -1.60 -3.44 17.28
C VAL A 574 -2.53 -3.64 16.07
N LEU A 575 -3.51 -2.74 15.84
CA LEU A 575 -4.43 -2.82 14.70
C LEU A 575 -3.70 -2.73 13.36
N TYR A 576 -2.78 -1.77 13.21
CA TYR A 576 -1.97 -1.60 11.99
C TYR A 576 -1.06 -2.80 11.74
N GLY A 577 -0.42 -3.37 12.78
CA GLY A 577 0.45 -4.55 12.64
C GLY A 577 -0.29 -5.85 12.35
N TRP A 578 -1.46 -6.07 12.96
CA TRP A 578 -2.21 -7.32 12.82
C TRP A 578 -3.07 -7.41 11.55
N THR A 579 -3.60 -6.28 11.07
CA THR A 579 -4.46 -6.24 9.87
C THR A 579 -3.84 -6.88 8.62
N PRO A 580 -2.57 -6.62 8.23
CA PRO A 580 -1.98 -7.30 7.07
C PRO A 580 -1.76 -8.80 7.31
N GLU A 581 -1.48 -9.22 8.54
CA GLU A 581 -1.18 -10.62 8.85
C GLU A 581 -2.42 -11.53 8.80
N ILE A 582 -3.58 -11.02 9.21
CA ILE A 582 -4.83 -11.80 9.21
C ILE A 582 -5.29 -12.19 7.79
N PHE A 583 -4.82 -11.46 6.77
CA PHE A 583 -5.16 -11.70 5.37
C PHE A 583 -4.02 -12.37 4.59
N GLY A 584 -4.39 -13.42 3.83
CA GLY A 584 -3.48 -14.07 2.89
C GLY A 584 -3.00 -13.12 1.78
N THR A 585 -1.79 -13.34 1.28
CA THR A 585 -1.08 -12.44 0.34
C THR A 585 -1.91 -11.98 -0.86
N LYS A 586 -2.72 -12.87 -1.43
CA LYS A 586 -3.60 -12.60 -2.60
C LYS A 586 -4.69 -11.54 -2.33
N VAL A 587 -5.18 -11.43 -1.10
CA VAL A 587 -6.31 -10.56 -0.71
C VAL A 587 -5.89 -9.40 0.22
N ARG A 588 -4.72 -9.51 0.86
CA ARG A 588 -4.15 -8.58 1.84
C ARG A 588 -4.25 -7.11 1.43
N GLY A 589 -3.66 -6.75 0.29
CA GLY A 589 -3.58 -5.34 -0.14
C GLY A 589 -4.97 -4.68 -0.28
N THR A 590 -5.92 -5.37 -0.91
CA THR A 590 -7.28 -4.86 -1.09
C THR A 590 -8.05 -4.79 0.24
N ALA A 591 -7.92 -5.81 1.10
CA ALA A 591 -8.60 -5.83 2.39
C ALA A 591 -8.08 -4.73 3.35
N CYS A 592 -6.77 -4.53 3.41
CA CYS A 592 -6.12 -3.48 4.22
C CYS A 592 -6.43 -2.07 3.68
N GLY A 593 -6.40 -1.88 2.36
CA GLY A 593 -6.72 -0.60 1.73
C GLY A 593 -8.15 -0.15 2.02
N ILE A 594 -9.13 -1.06 1.93
CA ILE A 594 -10.53 -0.74 2.27
C ILE A 594 -10.70 -0.51 3.78
N ALA A 595 -10.03 -1.27 4.63
CA ALA A 595 -10.06 -1.05 6.09
C ALA A 595 -9.54 0.36 6.46
N SER A 596 -8.42 0.78 5.86
CA SER A 596 -7.88 2.13 6.02
C SER A 596 -8.85 3.21 5.50
N ALA A 597 -9.44 3.03 4.32
CA ALA A 597 -10.44 3.97 3.78
C ALA A 597 -11.68 4.10 4.68
N LEU A 598 -12.21 2.99 5.20
CA LEU A 598 -13.32 2.98 6.16
C LEU A 598 -12.96 3.70 7.46
N SER A 599 -11.72 3.59 7.93
CA SER A 599 -11.26 4.36 9.09
C SER A 599 -11.29 5.87 8.84
N ARG A 600 -10.89 6.34 7.65
CA ARG A 600 -10.94 7.77 7.30
C ARG A 600 -12.39 8.26 7.12
N ILE A 601 -13.30 7.41 6.65
CA ILE A 601 -14.76 7.68 6.66
C ILE A 601 -15.28 7.81 8.10
N GLY A 602 -14.88 6.93 9.01
CA GLY A 602 -15.21 7.03 10.45
C GLY A 602 -14.73 8.37 11.03
N GLY A 603 -13.48 8.74 10.76
CA GLY A 603 -12.89 10.03 11.18
C GLY A 603 -13.52 11.26 10.54
N MET A 604 -14.13 11.13 9.36
CA MET A 604 -14.91 12.20 8.72
C MET A 604 -16.30 12.37 9.36
N ILE A 605 -16.95 11.28 9.78
CA ILE A 605 -18.31 11.31 10.37
C ILE A 605 -18.27 11.72 11.85
N ALA A 606 -17.27 11.25 12.60
CA ALA A 606 -17.16 11.46 14.05
C ALA A 606 -17.22 12.93 14.50
N PRO A 607 -16.53 13.90 13.86
CA PRO A 607 -16.62 15.30 14.25
C PRO A 607 -18.04 15.86 14.06
N ILE A 608 -18.73 15.53 12.97
CA ILE A 608 -20.11 15.96 12.72
C ILE A 608 -21.05 15.36 13.78
N LEU A 609 -20.95 14.05 14.01
CA LEU A 609 -21.76 13.36 15.02
C LEU A 609 -21.51 13.91 16.43
N GLY A 610 -20.24 14.02 16.84
CA GLY A 610 -19.85 14.60 18.12
C GLY A 610 -20.32 16.04 18.29
N GLY A 611 -20.24 16.86 17.23
CA GLY A 611 -20.76 18.24 17.23
C GLY A 611 -22.27 18.31 17.44
N THR A 612 -23.03 17.38 16.85
CA THR A 612 -24.47 17.27 17.13
C THR A 612 -24.76 16.77 18.54
N LEU A 613 -23.99 15.80 19.07
CA LEU A 613 -24.15 15.31 20.44
C LEU A 613 -23.84 16.39 21.49
N LEU A 614 -22.85 17.25 21.24
CA LEU A 614 -22.52 18.40 22.08
C LEU A 614 -23.67 19.40 22.25
N THR A 615 -24.62 19.48 21.30
CA THR A 615 -25.81 20.35 21.45
C THR A 615 -26.81 19.85 22.49
N ILE A 616 -26.68 18.59 22.93
CA ILE A 616 -27.58 17.96 23.91
C ILE A 616 -26.92 18.00 25.31
N ASP A 617 -25.69 17.51 25.43
CA ASP A 617 -24.85 17.61 26.62
C ASP A 617 -23.38 17.42 26.25
N HIS A 618 -22.48 18.04 27.02
CA HIS A 618 -21.04 17.98 26.75
C HIS A 618 -20.43 16.58 26.95
N SER A 619 -21.05 15.69 27.74
CA SER A 619 -20.54 14.33 28.00
C SER A 619 -21.07 13.26 27.02
N PHE A 620 -22.12 13.53 26.23
CA PHE A 620 -22.66 12.55 25.28
C PHE A 620 -21.67 12.04 24.21
N PRO A 621 -20.78 12.86 23.61
CA PRO A 621 -19.77 12.35 22.68
C PRO A 621 -18.87 11.29 23.32
N VAL A 622 -18.52 11.47 24.60
CA VAL A 622 -17.65 10.51 25.32
C VAL A 622 -18.42 9.23 25.64
N TYR A 623 -19.68 9.32 26.08
CA TYR A 623 -20.53 8.14 26.27
C TYR A 623 -20.74 7.34 24.96
N ALA A 624 -20.92 8.03 23.83
CA ALA A 624 -20.98 7.39 22.52
C ALA A 624 -19.66 6.67 22.18
N SER A 625 -18.51 7.33 22.35
CA SER A 625 -17.20 6.70 22.16
C SER A 625 -16.98 5.47 23.05
N ILE A 626 -17.39 5.51 24.32
CA ILE A 626 -17.31 4.34 25.23
C ILE A 626 -18.12 3.17 24.68
N GLY A 627 -19.39 3.40 24.30
CA GLY A 627 -20.25 2.35 23.74
C GLY A 627 -19.69 1.74 22.45
N ILE A 628 -19.14 2.59 21.56
CA ILE A 628 -18.52 2.15 20.30
C ILE A 628 -17.21 1.38 20.55
N PHE A 629 -16.36 1.81 21.49
CA PHE A 629 -15.14 1.06 21.85
C PHE A 629 -15.47 -0.30 22.48
N VAL A 630 -16.47 -0.38 23.37
CA VAL A 630 -16.94 -1.65 23.94
C VAL A 630 -17.43 -2.59 22.83
N LEU A 631 -18.25 -2.08 21.89
CA LEU A 631 -18.70 -2.85 20.74
C LEU A 631 -17.53 -3.31 19.85
N ALA A 632 -16.58 -2.43 19.56
CA ALA A 632 -15.38 -2.76 18.78
C ALA A 632 -14.51 -3.83 19.46
N GLY A 633 -14.34 -3.76 20.79
CA GLY A 633 -13.63 -4.78 21.58
C GLY A 633 -14.30 -6.14 21.47
N PHE A 634 -15.64 -6.20 21.52
CA PHE A 634 -16.37 -7.45 21.27
C PHE A 634 -16.24 -7.93 19.82
N CYS A 635 -16.31 -7.04 18.82
CA CYS A 635 -16.06 -7.39 17.42
C CYS A 635 -14.68 -8.00 17.20
N VAL A 636 -13.65 -7.50 17.90
CA VAL A 636 -12.29 -8.08 17.88
C VAL A 636 -12.25 -9.44 18.58
N ILE A 637 -12.96 -9.64 19.69
CA ILE A 637 -13.09 -10.97 20.30
C ILE A 637 -13.72 -11.99 19.33
N PHE A 638 -14.67 -11.59 18.48
CA PHE A 638 -15.29 -12.49 17.49
C PHE A 638 -14.42 -12.81 16.26
N LEU A 639 -13.25 -12.18 16.10
CA LEU A 639 -12.30 -12.55 15.05
C LEU A 639 -11.62 -13.88 15.39
N GLU A 640 -11.82 -14.88 14.54
CA GLU A 640 -11.12 -16.15 14.62
C GLU A 640 -9.71 -16.00 14.02
N GLU A 641 -8.69 -16.13 14.88
CA GLU A 641 -7.34 -16.43 14.41
C GLU A 641 -7.38 -17.85 13.82
N ARG A 642 -7.35 -17.95 12.48
CA ARG A 642 -7.00 -19.20 11.82
C ARG A 642 -5.54 -19.46 12.14
N GLU A 643 -5.27 -20.35 13.09
CA GLU A 643 -3.96 -20.96 13.26
C GLU A 643 -3.56 -21.52 11.89
N GLY A 644 -2.54 -20.92 11.29
CA GLY A 644 -1.92 -21.52 10.14
C GLY A 644 -1.18 -22.76 10.63
N GLU A 645 -1.59 -23.94 10.15
CA GLU A 645 -0.75 -25.14 10.17
C GLU A 645 0.48 -24.90 9.26
N ARG A 646 1.41 -24.06 9.73
CA ARG A 646 2.81 -24.22 9.39
C ARG A 646 3.28 -25.42 10.19
N GLY A 647 3.32 -26.58 9.54
CA GLY A 647 4.06 -27.72 10.06
C GLY A 647 5.53 -27.32 10.22
N GLY A 648 6.12 -27.67 11.37
CA GLY A 648 7.49 -27.28 11.72
C GLY A 648 7.52 -26.08 12.67
N GLU A 649 8.01 -26.37 13.87
CA GLU A 649 8.41 -25.54 15.03
C GLU A 649 8.24 -24.01 15.03
N ARG A 650 7.96 -23.50 16.25
CA ARG A 650 8.06 -22.08 16.59
C ARG A 650 9.52 -21.61 16.58
N VAL A 651 10.07 -21.35 15.40
CA VAL A 651 11.29 -20.54 15.28
C VAL A 651 10.92 -19.08 15.51
N LEU A 652 11.29 -18.58 16.68
CA LEU A 652 11.44 -17.14 16.91
C LEU A 652 12.61 -16.66 16.04
N ALA A 653 12.30 -16.04 14.90
CA ALA A 653 13.28 -15.26 14.15
C ALA A 653 13.47 -13.92 14.87
N HIS A 654 14.71 -13.64 15.28
CA HIS A 654 15.15 -12.42 15.95
C HIS A 654 15.42 -11.28 14.95
#